data_AF-A0A519KAL7-F1
#
_entry.id   AF-A0A519KAL7-F1
#
_cell.length_a   1.000
_cell.length_b   1.000
_cell.length_c   1.000
_cell.angle_alpha   90.00
_cell.angle_beta   90.00
_cell.angle_gamma   90.00
#
_symmetry.space_group_name_H-M   'P 1'
#
loop_
_entity.id
_entity.type
_entity.pdbx_description
1 polymer ?
#
loop_
_entity_poly.entity_id
_entity_poly.type
_entity_poly.pdbx_seq_one_letter_code
_entity_poly.pdbx_strand_id
1 'polypeptide(L)'
;MQTRFYLQMLLIATLFLVQDAYGQLSGFTLSVTTTAETCNGNGTLTMTTTGTDPAASVIFTIYQLPDMTTPIAVTADTDLGGLVAGTYFVVATQSLGGEINSQEQTAVIVDQTAPLQFTLSAQKAICGNDGKITVNVTQGTAVSYEIFSGPEIAPLQASNMFTGLVTGTYQVRVFDGCGDGYVQSINVGQELLNITFRLQSVTGNCTQATAIDYLESFGGTIIAYPITVVYTLTAGTSVTQYSQTLTSGSSYSEGLIQNFPLFYDQACNYFITVTDACGNVYTSPPRYYYPHFTLWVGLQPVSCTDRMLEVRLNNFGTPPFTVAFLSAPAGFDPLVYNSNHPGPFATDYASYHNNSVQLPVGFYTIKVTDSCGRTDQQTIYVDFPPLAVGAIEHLLREGCDQGFGSVELWYPPGGIYDIKIVSAPAAYPNALPDDIFDGAGNFIGIGPLPAGTYVFDCEISCNQHVSKTIVIQGYSSQNNSQIIEHCGSFDIDLDYVTPPDDSNPDFYLQKLDANNQWITIAEVQNGQINYNFQSTGTFRILKEFYSYLTDGGVQLCSDEVMQFEFLGTPRLNDVYSFSCDNGTYDVILEADGVAPFLYRIVEKDGLPFVVQNGNSAVFLGLSPATYVFQVEDSCGNIINRTFDIPQPFDFGITATLMCTGEPGSISAPGFGFLNYEWYSDANPTVILSTTASLLFPSYQNSNDGLYHVHISYTGSAASCIDFIADYQLNGSAMAQAGQDVSVSYCGPQGILDLSALLSSAAAVGGNWSAAENGSQLNGSNWDSSNVAPGVYNFVYSIANCSATDSATISITIEPKPQTPAASVQQNLCARQDIQLFSSQITGATYQWNGPNGFVSSNQNPIIQNANAQNAGIYTVQAYLGDCVSDQGSVEIVIGDIPPFTISAICVDNRMMMSATTADLSSDYSFSWTGPNNFLSSQNPTDISGNAAGSYSLTVTNAEGCTATFEQDIAVTLCQIPHGVSVNGDGANDSFDLSGFGENLKVKIFNRYGMVVYEMNNYVDQWHGQCKNGSLLPSATYYYLIQGDAVPEKTGWVYLMRKD
;
A
#
# COMPACT_ATOMS: atom_id res chain seq x y z
N MET A 1 55.88 -124.30 8.94
CA MET A 1 56.50 -123.01 8.56
C MET A 1 56.06 -122.71 7.14
N GLN A 2 55.45 -121.55 6.91
CA GLN A 2 54.98 -121.00 5.61
C GLN A 2 53.94 -121.79 4.80
N THR A 3 52.70 -121.27 4.81
CA THR A 3 51.81 -120.98 3.65
C THR A 3 50.46 -120.48 4.23
N ARG A 4 50.33 -119.26 4.78
CA ARG A 4 50.00 -118.00 4.07
C ARG A 4 49.95 -118.14 2.55
N PHE A 5 48.74 -118.13 1.95
CA PHE A 5 48.40 -117.35 0.73
C PHE A 5 47.00 -117.65 0.10
N TYR A 6 46.17 -118.57 0.63
CA TYR A 6 44.91 -118.94 -0.06
C TYR A 6 43.59 -118.69 0.68
N LEU A 7 43.60 -118.18 1.92
CA LEU A 7 42.37 -117.89 2.67
C LEU A 7 42.05 -116.39 2.81
N GLN A 8 42.87 -115.51 2.24
CA GLN A 8 42.67 -114.05 2.23
C GLN A 8 42.27 -113.48 0.84
N MET A 9 42.20 -114.33 -0.20
CA MET A 9 41.75 -113.92 -1.56
C MET A 9 40.33 -114.38 -1.92
N LEU A 10 39.66 -115.19 -1.09
CA LEU A 10 38.26 -115.58 -1.31
C LEU A 10 37.25 -114.72 -0.52
N LEU A 11 37.72 -113.78 0.31
CA LEU A 11 36.89 -112.85 1.09
C LEU A 11 36.90 -111.41 0.53
N ILE A 12 37.66 -111.15 -0.55
CA ILE A 12 37.78 -109.83 -1.20
C ILE A 12 37.13 -109.81 -2.60
N ALA A 13 36.73 -110.96 -3.15
CA ALA A 13 36.07 -111.06 -4.46
C ALA A 13 34.54 -111.21 -4.39
N THR A 14 33.94 -111.23 -3.19
CA THR A 14 32.47 -111.28 -2.96
C THR A 14 31.94 -110.03 -2.26
N LEU A 15 32.71 -108.94 -2.24
CA LEU A 15 32.29 -107.61 -1.77
C LEU A 15 32.23 -106.59 -2.92
N PHE A 16 31.94 -107.04 -4.14
CA PHE A 16 31.87 -106.20 -5.36
C PHE A 16 30.62 -106.42 -6.23
N LEU A 17 29.57 -107.05 -5.70
CA LEU A 17 28.31 -107.27 -6.43
C LEU A 17 27.10 -107.17 -5.51
N VAL A 18 26.85 -105.98 -4.97
CA VAL A 18 25.50 -105.41 -4.78
C VAL A 18 25.67 -103.91 -5.01
N GLN A 19 25.68 -103.49 -6.28
CA GLN A 19 25.21 -102.15 -6.61
C GLN A 19 23.69 -102.27 -6.61
N ASP A 20 23.07 -102.06 -5.46
CA ASP A 20 21.73 -101.50 -5.49
C ASP A 20 21.92 -100.08 -6.04
N ALA A 21 21.75 -99.94 -7.34
CA ALA A 21 21.46 -98.66 -7.95
C ALA A 21 20.10 -98.25 -7.37
N TYR A 22 20.11 -97.52 -6.26
CA TYR A 22 18.96 -96.73 -5.85
C TYR A 22 18.61 -95.86 -7.04
N GLY A 23 17.44 -96.10 -7.63
CA GLY A 23 16.91 -95.28 -8.71
C GLY A 23 16.59 -93.90 -8.16
N GLN A 24 17.61 -93.06 -8.00
CA GLN A 24 17.42 -91.70 -7.52
C GLN A 24 16.63 -90.93 -8.57
N LEU A 25 15.49 -90.35 -8.16
CA LEU A 25 14.67 -89.47 -9.00
C LEU A 25 15.51 -88.37 -9.63
N SER A 26 15.19 -87.99 -10.88
CA SER A 26 15.93 -86.94 -11.60
C SER A 26 15.97 -85.63 -10.79
N GLY A 27 17.09 -84.90 -10.87
CA GLY A 27 17.12 -83.54 -10.40
C GLY A 27 16.07 -82.71 -11.15
N PHE A 28 15.28 -81.94 -10.40
CA PHE A 28 14.30 -81.00 -10.95
C PHE A 28 14.59 -79.61 -10.38
N THR A 29 13.96 -78.59 -10.94
CA THR A 29 14.06 -77.21 -10.43
C THR A 29 12.70 -76.72 -9.98
N LEU A 30 12.68 -75.96 -8.88
CA LEU A 30 11.52 -75.21 -8.38
C LEU A 30 11.73 -73.73 -8.73
N SER A 31 10.68 -73.09 -9.26
CA SER A 31 10.60 -71.64 -9.41
C SER A 31 9.31 -71.14 -8.78
N VAL A 32 9.43 -70.30 -7.76
CA VAL A 32 8.33 -69.64 -7.08
C VAL A 32 8.30 -68.16 -7.46
N THR A 33 7.19 -67.72 -8.01
CA THR A 33 6.92 -66.30 -8.30
C THR A 33 5.79 -65.81 -7.41
N THR A 34 5.81 -64.53 -7.05
CA THR A 34 4.83 -63.93 -6.15
C THR A 34 4.04 -62.82 -6.84
N THR A 35 2.79 -62.63 -6.43
CA THR A 35 2.09 -61.35 -6.62
C THR A 35 2.08 -60.60 -5.31
N ALA A 36 2.33 -59.29 -5.36
CA ALA A 36 2.27 -58.41 -4.19
C ALA A 36 0.90 -58.47 -3.52
N GLU A 37 0.88 -58.23 -2.21
CA GLU A 37 -0.35 -57.99 -1.46
C GLU A 37 -0.81 -56.56 -1.74
N THR A 38 -1.88 -56.40 -2.53
CA THR A 38 -2.50 -55.09 -2.80
C THR A 38 -3.74 -54.83 -1.95
N CYS A 39 -4.30 -55.89 -1.37
CA CYS A 39 -5.36 -55.89 -0.37
C CYS A 39 -5.01 -56.93 0.68
N ASN A 40 -5.37 -56.69 1.94
CA ASN A 40 -5.02 -57.61 3.03
C ASN A 40 -5.42 -59.07 2.70
N GLY A 41 -4.43 -59.95 2.67
CA GLY A 41 -4.55 -61.37 2.39
C GLY A 41 -4.75 -61.73 0.90
N ASN A 42 -4.47 -60.87 -0.07
CA ASN A 42 -4.67 -61.19 -1.50
C ASN A 42 -3.39 -61.58 -2.26
N GLY A 43 -2.25 -61.64 -1.59
CA GLY A 43 -1.00 -62.10 -2.18
C GLY A 43 -1.10 -63.55 -2.65
N THR A 44 -0.30 -63.90 -3.66
CA THR A 44 -0.27 -65.26 -4.23
C THR A 44 1.14 -65.77 -4.45
N LEU A 45 1.31 -67.08 -4.29
CA LEU A 45 2.51 -67.83 -4.68
C LEU A 45 2.15 -68.73 -5.87
N THR A 46 2.86 -68.57 -6.98
CA THR A 46 2.81 -69.48 -8.13
C THR A 46 4.08 -70.32 -8.15
N MET A 47 3.93 -71.63 -8.09
CA MET A 47 4.98 -72.62 -7.93
C MET A 47 5.05 -73.48 -9.20
N THR A 48 6.18 -73.42 -9.89
CA THR A 48 6.41 -74.18 -11.12
C THR A 48 7.60 -75.13 -10.93
N THR A 49 7.46 -76.35 -11.43
CA THR A 49 8.54 -77.34 -11.41
C THR A 49 8.86 -77.80 -12.83
N THR A 50 10.15 -77.97 -13.12
CA THR A 50 10.63 -78.45 -14.43
C THR A 50 11.67 -79.55 -14.24
N GLY A 51 11.64 -80.57 -15.10
CA GLY A 51 12.54 -81.73 -15.00
C GLY A 51 12.10 -82.81 -13.99
N THR A 52 10.86 -82.76 -13.51
CA THR A 52 10.25 -83.82 -12.69
C THR A 52 10.01 -85.09 -13.51
N ASP A 53 10.04 -86.25 -12.86
CA ASP A 53 9.71 -87.51 -13.54
C ASP A 53 8.21 -87.52 -13.92
N PRO A 54 7.83 -87.83 -15.17
CA PRO A 54 6.44 -87.78 -15.63
C PRO A 54 5.46 -88.67 -14.83
N ALA A 55 5.96 -89.67 -14.10
CA ALA A 55 5.15 -90.54 -13.25
C ALA A 55 5.16 -90.14 -11.76
N ALA A 56 6.02 -89.20 -11.34
CA ALA A 56 6.12 -88.78 -9.94
C ALA A 56 5.03 -87.77 -9.55
N SER A 57 4.53 -87.89 -8.32
CA SER A 57 3.66 -86.87 -7.72
C SER A 57 4.50 -85.77 -7.08
N VAL A 58 4.12 -84.50 -7.27
CA VAL A 58 4.77 -83.34 -6.63
C VAL A 58 3.83 -82.77 -5.58
N ILE A 59 4.34 -82.54 -4.38
CA ILE A 59 3.63 -81.86 -3.29
C ILE A 59 4.48 -80.68 -2.83
N PHE A 60 3.85 -79.51 -2.72
CA PHE A 60 4.42 -78.30 -2.15
C PHE A 60 4.06 -78.19 -0.68
N THR A 61 5.05 -77.95 0.17
CA THR A 61 4.89 -77.62 1.59
C THR A 61 5.35 -76.18 1.78
N ILE A 62 4.45 -75.31 2.25
CA ILE A 62 4.69 -73.87 2.34
C ILE A 62 4.73 -73.48 3.82
N TYR A 63 5.72 -72.67 4.20
CA TYR A 63 5.90 -72.10 5.53
C TYR A 63 5.93 -70.58 5.44
N GLN A 64 5.38 -69.89 6.45
CA GLN A 64 5.53 -68.45 6.60
C GLN A 64 6.64 -68.19 7.62
N LEU A 65 7.74 -67.58 7.17
CA LEU A 65 8.88 -67.32 8.05
C LEU A 65 8.51 -66.27 9.11
N PRO A 66 9.01 -66.43 10.35
CA PRO A 66 10.07 -67.38 10.76
C PRO A 66 9.60 -68.80 11.15
N ASP A 67 8.29 -69.12 11.17
CA ASP A 67 7.81 -70.46 11.56
C ASP A 67 8.02 -71.48 10.43
N MET A 68 9.05 -72.32 10.58
CA MET A 68 9.32 -73.46 9.69
C MET A 68 8.86 -74.81 10.25
N THR A 69 8.18 -74.80 11.40
CA THR A 69 7.72 -76.03 12.06
C THR A 69 6.27 -76.36 11.70
N THR A 70 5.46 -75.34 11.47
CA THR A 70 4.04 -75.49 11.09
C THR A 70 3.83 -75.00 9.65
N PRO A 71 3.55 -75.89 8.68
CA PRO A 71 3.28 -75.44 7.32
C PRO A 71 1.90 -74.76 7.24
N ILE A 72 1.83 -73.63 6.55
CA ILE A 72 0.57 -72.91 6.30
C ILE A 72 -0.29 -73.63 5.25
N ALA A 73 0.35 -74.41 4.38
CA ALA A 73 -0.31 -75.24 3.37
C ALA A 73 0.58 -76.42 2.95
N VAL A 74 -0.07 -77.55 2.66
CA VAL A 74 0.54 -78.70 1.98
C VAL A 74 -0.39 -79.08 0.84
N THR A 75 0.03 -78.84 -0.40
CA THR A 75 -0.85 -78.96 -1.57
C THR A 75 -0.12 -79.50 -2.80
N ALA A 76 -0.87 -80.11 -3.73
CA ALA A 76 -0.38 -80.42 -5.08
C ALA A 76 -0.69 -79.30 -6.08
N ASP A 77 -1.46 -78.28 -5.68
CA ASP A 77 -1.79 -77.14 -6.51
C ASP A 77 -0.56 -76.26 -6.75
N THR A 78 -0.44 -75.74 -7.97
CA THR A 78 0.68 -74.89 -8.38
C THR A 78 0.47 -73.43 -8.00
N ASP A 79 -0.71 -73.05 -7.50
CA ASP A 79 -1.04 -71.68 -7.12
C ASP A 79 -1.68 -71.66 -5.74
N LEU A 80 -1.17 -70.80 -4.86
CA LEU A 80 -1.69 -70.59 -3.52
C LEU A 80 -1.94 -69.10 -3.31
N GLY A 81 -3.22 -68.71 -3.28
CA GLY A 81 -3.64 -67.35 -2.95
C GLY A 81 -4.15 -67.22 -1.51
N GLY A 82 -4.58 -66.03 -1.11
CA GLY A 82 -5.09 -65.80 0.24
C GLY A 82 -3.99 -65.47 1.26
N LEU A 83 -2.81 -65.04 0.80
CA LEU A 83 -1.61 -64.88 1.61
C LEU A 83 -1.36 -63.39 1.92
N VAL A 84 -0.89 -63.11 3.14
CA VAL A 84 -0.48 -61.77 3.57
C VAL A 84 0.95 -61.46 3.12
N ALA A 85 1.39 -60.21 3.18
CA ALA A 85 2.78 -59.86 2.94
C ALA A 85 3.70 -60.55 3.96
N GLY A 86 4.87 -60.95 3.48
CA GLY A 86 5.79 -61.73 4.27
C GLY A 86 6.71 -62.59 3.44
N THR A 87 7.63 -63.25 4.13
CA THR A 87 8.58 -64.16 3.51
C THR A 87 8.07 -65.59 3.65
N TYR A 88 7.96 -66.28 2.53
CA TYR A 88 7.48 -67.65 2.46
C TYR A 88 8.60 -68.59 2.03
N PHE A 89 8.68 -69.73 2.70
CA PHE A 89 9.62 -70.80 2.37
C PHE A 89 8.83 -71.97 1.78
N VAL A 90 9.09 -72.29 0.51
CA VAL A 90 8.36 -73.32 -0.25
C VAL A 90 9.27 -74.50 -0.51
N VAL A 91 8.81 -75.69 -0.15
CA VAL A 91 9.51 -76.97 -0.42
C VAL A 91 8.65 -77.80 -1.36
N ALA A 92 9.12 -78.01 -2.59
CA ALA A 92 8.54 -78.96 -3.52
C ALA A 92 9.17 -80.34 -3.29
N THR A 93 8.36 -81.38 -3.13
CA THR A 93 8.83 -82.77 -2.99
C THR A 93 8.17 -83.63 -4.05
N GLN A 94 8.97 -84.21 -4.95
CA GLN A 94 8.50 -85.24 -5.87
C GLN A 94 8.69 -86.64 -5.26
N SER A 95 7.72 -87.53 -5.49
CA SER A 95 7.76 -88.91 -5.00
C SER A 95 7.29 -89.92 -6.04
N LEU A 96 8.00 -91.05 -6.16
CA LEU A 96 7.63 -92.17 -7.04
C LEU A 96 8.13 -93.48 -6.45
N GLY A 97 7.22 -94.41 -6.16
CA GLY A 97 7.59 -95.78 -5.77
C GLY A 97 8.41 -95.92 -4.47
N GLY A 98 8.38 -94.92 -3.58
CA GLY A 98 9.13 -94.88 -2.32
C GLY A 98 10.38 -94.01 -2.36
N GLU A 99 10.81 -93.58 -3.55
CA GLU A 99 11.90 -92.62 -3.73
C GLU A 99 11.35 -91.19 -3.65
N ILE A 100 12.12 -90.29 -3.01
CA ILE A 100 11.76 -88.87 -2.83
C ILE A 100 12.92 -87.96 -3.25
N ASN A 101 12.60 -86.82 -3.85
CA ASN A 101 13.56 -85.76 -4.14
C ASN A 101 12.88 -84.40 -3.94
N SER A 102 13.56 -83.44 -3.33
CA SER A 102 13.00 -82.12 -3.01
C SER A 102 13.83 -80.96 -3.54
N GLN A 103 13.17 -79.83 -3.72
CA GLN A 103 13.76 -78.52 -4.02
C GLN A 103 13.06 -77.47 -3.19
N GLU A 104 13.78 -76.42 -2.82
CA GLU A 104 13.29 -75.36 -1.94
C GLU A 104 13.59 -73.98 -2.52
N GLN A 105 12.73 -73.03 -2.23
CA GLN A 105 12.92 -71.64 -2.60
C GLN A 105 12.20 -70.71 -1.61
N THR A 106 12.86 -69.62 -1.25
CA THR A 106 12.25 -68.52 -0.50
C THR A 106 11.65 -67.51 -1.49
N ALA A 107 10.43 -67.05 -1.19
CA ALA A 107 9.71 -66.08 -1.99
C ALA A 107 9.14 -64.99 -1.06
N VAL A 108 9.21 -63.73 -1.50
CA VAL A 108 8.70 -62.59 -0.71
C VAL A 108 7.44 -62.07 -1.38
N ILE A 109 6.34 -62.06 -0.64
CA ILE A 109 5.17 -61.28 -0.98
C ILE A 109 5.41 -59.91 -0.36
N VAL A 110 5.55 -58.89 -1.20
CA VAL A 110 5.73 -57.50 -0.76
C VAL A 110 4.38 -56.90 -0.37
N ASP A 111 4.36 -56.13 0.71
CA ASP A 111 3.21 -55.31 1.09
C ASP A 111 3.14 -54.09 0.17
N GLN A 112 2.05 -53.99 -0.59
CA GLN A 112 1.71 -52.84 -1.41
C GLN A 112 0.31 -52.32 -1.06
N THR A 113 -0.20 -52.64 0.13
CA THR A 113 -1.45 -52.07 0.63
C THR A 113 -1.26 -50.57 0.85
N ALA A 114 -2.15 -49.77 0.28
CA ALA A 114 -2.17 -48.33 0.47
C ALA A 114 -3.41 -47.98 1.31
N PRO A 115 -3.26 -47.51 2.55
CA PRO A 115 -4.40 -47.18 3.38
C PRO A 115 -5.22 -46.06 2.73
N LEU A 116 -6.55 -46.24 2.68
CA LEU A 116 -7.44 -45.21 2.18
C LEU A 116 -7.51 -44.05 3.18
N GLN A 117 -7.03 -42.88 2.78
CA GLN A 117 -7.19 -41.62 3.51
C GLN A 117 -8.01 -40.65 2.67
N PHE A 118 -8.90 -39.92 3.32
CA PHE A 118 -9.72 -38.91 2.68
C PHE A 118 -10.04 -37.78 3.66
N THR A 119 -10.50 -36.67 3.11
CA THR A 119 -11.09 -35.56 3.86
C THR A 119 -12.49 -35.28 3.33
N LEU A 120 -13.32 -34.68 4.17
CA LEU A 120 -14.65 -34.23 3.79
C LEU A 120 -14.65 -32.70 3.66
N SER A 121 -15.24 -32.20 2.58
CA SER A 121 -15.53 -30.77 2.42
C SER A 121 -17.04 -30.58 2.28
N ALA A 122 -17.62 -29.68 3.07
CA ALA A 122 -19.04 -29.36 2.99
C ALA A 122 -19.26 -27.97 2.37
N GLN A 123 -20.13 -27.90 1.37
CA GLN A 123 -20.78 -26.65 0.97
C GLN A 123 -21.95 -26.43 1.91
N LYS A 124 -21.97 -25.26 2.58
CA LYS A 124 -23.10 -24.85 3.44
C LYS A 124 -24.40 -24.84 2.61
N ALA A 125 -25.50 -25.19 3.24
CA ALA A 125 -26.82 -25.04 2.65
C ALA A 125 -27.23 -23.56 2.73
N ILE A 126 -27.71 -22.98 1.63
CA ILE A 126 -28.12 -21.57 1.59
C ILE A 126 -29.50 -21.48 2.22
N CYS A 127 -30.50 -22.12 1.62
CA CYS A 127 -31.84 -22.28 2.18
C CYS A 127 -32.48 -23.59 1.71
N GLY A 128 -32.61 -24.56 2.62
CA GLY A 128 -33.26 -25.84 2.34
C GLY A 128 -32.26 -26.97 2.14
N ASN A 129 -32.38 -27.69 1.02
CA ASN A 129 -31.66 -28.94 0.74
C ASN A 129 -30.58 -28.77 -0.34
N ASP A 130 -29.87 -27.66 -0.37
CA ASP A 130 -28.86 -27.36 -1.40
C ASP A 130 -27.41 -27.55 -0.91
N GLY A 131 -27.23 -27.95 0.34
CA GLY A 131 -25.94 -28.33 0.91
C GLY A 131 -25.31 -29.50 0.14
N LYS A 132 -23.98 -29.54 0.17
CA LYS A 132 -23.21 -30.60 -0.48
C LYS A 132 -22.11 -31.11 0.43
N ILE A 133 -21.82 -32.40 0.33
CA ILE A 133 -20.60 -32.99 0.89
C ILE A 133 -19.81 -33.58 -0.27
N THR A 134 -18.54 -33.21 -0.38
CA THR A 134 -17.60 -33.81 -1.33
C THR A 134 -16.52 -34.55 -0.56
N VAL A 135 -16.25 -35.78 -0.98
CA VAL A 135 -15.19 -36.62 -0.46
C VAL A 135 -13.93 -36.41 -1.31
N ASN A 136 -12.86 -35.96 -0.68
CA ASN A 136 -11.57 -35.73 -1.32
C ASN A 136 -10.59 -36.80 -0.85
N VAL A 137 -10.30 -37.77 -1.72
CA VAL A 137 -9.36 -38.86 -1.43
C VAL A 137 -7.93 -38.30 -1.45
N THR A 138 -7.21 -38.44 -0.35
CA THR A 138 -5.84 -37.93 -0.20
C THR A 138 -4.79 -39.04 -0.37
N GLN A 139 -5.15 -40.30 -0.12
CA GLN A 139 -4.29 -41.47 -0.32
C GLN A 139 -5.15 -42.71 -0.57
N GLY A 140 -4.66 -43.66 -1.39
CA GLY A 140 -5.40 -44.87 -1.75
C GLY A 140 -6.43 -44.64 -2.86
N THR A 141 -7.25 -45.65 -3.17
CA THR A 141 -8.28 -45.57 -4.22
C THR A 141 -9.65 -45.88 -3.63
N ALA A 142 -10.52 -44.88 -3.54
CA ALA A 142 -11.92 -45.07 -3.17
C ALA A 142 -12.73 -45.54 -4.39
N VAL A 143 -13.63 -46.49 -4.15
CA VAL A 143 -14.48 -47.11 -5.18
C VAL A 143 -15.95 -46.77 -4.99
N SER A 144 -16.40 -46.57 -3.75
CA SER A 144 -17.79 -46.17 -3.48
C SER A 144 -17.95 -45.41 -2.17
N TYR A 145 -19.05 -44.67 -2.06
CA TYR A 145 -19.31 -43.69 -1.01
C TYR A 145 -20.77 -43.81 -0.56
N GLU A 146 -21.05 -43.70 0.73
CA GLU A 146 -22.41 -43.61 1.26
C GLU A 146 -22.51 -42.59 2.41
N ILE A 147 -23.69 -42.03 2.60
CA ILE A 147 -24.07 -41.36 3.86
C ILE A 147 -24.99 -42.33 4.59
N PHE A 148 -24.44 -43.04 5.57
CA PHE A 148 -25.20 -44.05 6.32
C PHE A 148 -25.86 -43.51 7.59
N SER A 149 -25.52 -42.28 8.01
CA SER A 149 -26.13 -41.60 9.15
C SER A 149 -26.11 -40.07 8.97
N GLY A 150 -27.22 -39.41 9.26
CA GLY A 150 -27.39 -37.95 9.14
C GLY A 150 -28.86 -37.55 8.97
N PRO A 151 -29.16 -36.24 8.86
CA PRO A 151 -30.51 -35.75 8.56
C PRO A 151 -31.09 -36.32 7.26
N GLU A 152 -30.23 -36.52 6.27
CA GLU A 152 -30.53 -37.20 5.01
C GLU A 152 -29.53 -38.33 4.84
N ILE A 153 -29.97 -39.46 4.28
CA ILE A 153 -29.09 -40.60 3.98
C ILE A 153 -28.96 -40.77 2.47
N ALA A 154 -27.79 -41.20 2.04
CA ALA A 154 -27.50 -41.47 0.64
C ALA A 154 -26.99 -42.91 0.52
N PRO A 155 -27.64 -43.78 -0.28
CA PRO A 155 -27.19 -45.14 -0.47
C PRO A 155 -25.82 -45.17 -1.16
N LEU A 156 -25.17 -46.34 -1.11
CA LEU A 156 -23.88 -46.56 -1.74
C LEU A 156 -23.87 -46.15 -3.22
N GLN A 157 -22.97 -45.24 -3.58
CA GLN A 157 -22.83 -44.68 -4.92
C GLN A 157 -21.35 -44.58 -5.33
N ALA A 158 -21.08 -44.51 -6.64
CA ALA A 158 -19.73 -44.31 -7.17
C ALA A 158 -19.29 -42.82 -7.18
N SER A 159 -20.24 -41.89 -7.06
CA SER A 159 -19.96 -40.46 -7.00
C SER A 159 -19.40 -40.10 -5.63
N ASN A 160 -18.30 -39.34 -5.61
CA ASN A 160 -17.69 -38.79 -4.39
C ASN A 160 -18.43 -37.55 -3.85
N MET A 161 -19.53 -37.14 -4.49
CA MET A 161 -20.29 -35.96 -4.13
C MET A 161 -21.74 -36.31 -3.79
N PHE A 162 -22.18 -35.80 -2.63
CA PHE A 162 -23.56 -35.82 -2.16
C PHE A 162 -24.13 -34.41 -2.27
N THR A 163 -25.25 -34.27 -2.99
CA THR A 163 -25.99 -33.02 -3.14
C THR A 163 -27.37 -33.19 -2.55
N GLY A 164 -28.10 -32.10 -2.30
CA GLY A 164 -29.46 -32.26 -1.79
C GLY A 164 -29.54 -32.24 -0.26
N LEU A 165 -28.50 -31.77 0.44
CA LEU A 165 -28.35 -31.95 1.88
C LEU A 165 -28.88 -30.74 2.65
N VAL A 166 -29.50 -30.99 3.80
CA VAL A 166 -29.95 -29.96 4.75
C VAL A 166 -28.87 -29.74 5.81
N THR A 167 -29.03 -28.69 6.63
CA THR A 167 -28.12 -28.42 7.74
C THR A 167 -28.11 -29.57 8.75
N GLY A 168 -26.92 -30.03 9.15
CA GLY A 168 -26.74 -31.02 10.21
C GLY A 168 -25.46 -31.82 10.09
N THR A 169 -25.27 -32.77 11.01
CA THR A 169 -24.08 -33.61 11.07
C THR A 169 -24.31 -34.92 10.33
N TYR A 170 -23.40 -35.24 9.41
CA TYR A 170 -23.43 -36.41 8.55
C TYR A 170 -22.24 -37.32 8.84
N GLN A 171 -22.45 -38.64 8.78
CA GLN A 171 -21.39 -39.64 8.76
C GLN A 171 -21.30 -40.25 7.36
N VAL A 172 -20.17 -39.99 6.72
CA VAL A 172 -19.85 -40.51 5.38
C VAL A 172 -18.96 -41.73 5.55
N ARG A 173 -19.31 -42.83 4.89
CA ARG A 173 -18.47 -44.01 4.78
C ARG A 173 -17.96 -44.13 3.35
N VAL A 174 -16.65 -44.34 3.21
CA VAL A 174 -15.95 -44.46 1.94
C VAL A 174 -15.29 -45.82 1.88
N PHE A 175 -15.50 -46.54 0.79
CA PHE A 175 -14.97 -47.88 0.58
C PHE A 175 -13.84 -47.85 -0.43
N ASP A 176 -12.76 -48.57 -0.14
CA ASP A 176 -11.66 -48.78 -1.08
C ASP A 176 -11.93 -49.95 -2.04
N GLY A 177 -10.93 -50.25 -2.88
CA GLY A 177 -10.96 -51.39 -3.80
C GLY A 177 -10.85 -52.76 -3.13
N CYS A 178 -10.54 -52.81 -1.83
CA CYS A 178 -10.44 -54.02 -1.02
C CYS A 178 -11.74 -54.34 -0.28
N GLY A 179 -12.67 -53.37 -0.24
CA GLY A 179 -13.97 -53.50 0.41
C GLY A 179 -13.98 -52.98 1.86
N ASP A 180 -12.89 -52.37 2.31
CA ASP A 180 -12.78 -51.79 3.64
C ASP A 180 -13.45 -50.42 3.68
N GLY A 181 -14.33 -50.22 4.66
CA GLY A 181 -15.15 -49.02 4.80
C GLY A 181 -14.64 -48.09 5.91
N TYR A 182 -14.28 -46.87 5.55
CA TYR A 182 -13.71 -45.86 6.45
C TYR A 182 -14.72 -44.75 6.68
N VAL A 183 -14.89 -44.31 7.94
CA VAL A 183 -15.94 -43.36 8.33
C VAL A 183 -15.34 -42.04 8.78
N GLN A 184 -15.87 -40.93 8.26
CA GLN A 184 -15.63 -39.59 8.81
C GLN A 184 -16.96 -38.87 9.05
N SER A 185 -16.95 -37.91 9.96
CA SER A 185 -18.09 -37.07 10.27
C SER A 185 -17.85 -35.65 9.77
N ILE A 186 -18.87 -35.00 9.21
CA ILE A 186 -18.82 -33.59 8.81
C ILE A 186 -20.14 -32.89 9.14
N ASN A 187 -20.08 -31.61 9.48
CA ASN A 187 -21.25 -30.77 9.63
C ASN A 187 -21.49 -29.96 8.35
N VAL A 188 -22.69 -30.07 7.78
CA VAL A 188 -23.19 -29.12 6.79
C VAL A 188 -23.86 -27.99 7.57
N GLY A 189 -23.22 -26.82 7.58
CA GLY A 189 -23.77 -25.62 8.21
C GLY A 189 -24.80 -24.91 7.33
N GLN A 190 -25.50 -23.94 7.91
CA GLN A 190 -26.33 -22.98 7.17
C GLN A 190 -25.50 -21.76 6.80
N GLU A 191 -25.65 -21.28 5.57
CA GLU A 191 -25.13 -19.97 5.16
C GLU A 191 -26.12 -18.89 5.59
N LEU A 192 -25.74 -18.05 6.55
CA LEU A 192 -26.57 -16.95 7.01
C LEU A 192 -26.43 -15.80 6.02
N LEU A 193 -27.55 -15.32 5.48
CA LEU A 193 -27.57 -14.16 4.61
C LEU A 193 -27.13 -12.93 5.41
N ASN A 194 -25.99 -12.34 5.03
CA ASN A 194 -25.51 -11.12 5.65
C ASN A 194 -25.86 -9.93 4.76
N ILE A 195 -26.77 -9.09 5.23
CA ILE A 195 -27.37 -8.03 4.41
C ILE A 195 -27.41 -6.68 5.10
N THR A 196 -27.27 -5.64 4.28
CA THR A 196 -27.44 -4.25 4.68
C THR A 196 -28.53 -3.59 3.83
N PHE A 197 -29.19 -2.59 4.41
CA PHE A 197 -30.22 -1.80 3.75
C PHE A 197 -29.71 -0.40 3.42
N ARG A 198 -29.63 -0.07 2.14
CA ARG A 198 -29.26 1.28 1.68
C ARG A 198 -30.50 2.04 1.23
N LEU A 199 -30.69 3.26 1.72
CA LEU A 199 -31.72 4.18 1.21
C LEU A 199 -31.15 4.93 0.02
N GLN A 200 -31.86 4.93 -1.12
CA GLN A 200 -31.48 5.78 -2.24
C GLN A 200 -32.26 7.10 -2.22
N SER A 201 -33.58 7.04 -2.18
CA SER A 201 -34.43 8.25 -2.14
C SER A 201 -35.87 7.93 -1.76
N VAL A 202 -36.57 8.95 -1.27
CA VAL A 202 -38.04 8.99 -1.19
C VAL A 202 -38.50 10.15 -2.05
N THR A 203 -39.24 9.86 -3.12
CA THR A 203 -39.80 10.86 -4.04
C THR A 203 -41.32 10.78 -4.00
N GLY A 204 -42.04 11.63 -4.73
CA GLY A 204 -43.49 11.51 -4.78
C GLY A 204 -44.18 12.46 -5.74
N ASN A 205 -45.46 12.21 -5.93
CA ASN A 205 -46.39 13.04 -6.70
C ASN A 205 -47.53 13.54 -5.80
N CYS A 206 -48.59 14.10 -6.38
CA CYS A 206 -49.74 14.63 -5.63
C CYS A 206 -50.45 13.65 -4.67
N THR A 207 -50.30 12.34 -4.87
CA THR A 207 -51.10 11.32 -4.18
C THR A 207 -50.26 10.22 -3.54
N GLN A 208 -49.02 10.04 -3.99
CA GLN A 208 -48.18 8.93 -3.55
C GLN A 208 -46.74 9.39 -3.28
N ALA A 209 -46.12 8.78 -2.28
CA ALA A 209 -44.68 8.81 -2.04
C ALA A 209 -44.09 7.45 -2.45
N THR A 210 -42.98 7.44 -3.18
CA THR A 210 -42.27 6.24 -3.62
C THR A 210 -40.95 6.16 -2.89
N ALA A 211 -40.77 5.10 -2.10
CA ALA A 211 -39.49 4.72 -1.51
C ALA A 211 -38.73 3.81 -2.47
N ILE A 212 -37.46 4.14 -2.71
CA ILE A 212 -36.50 3.32 -3.47
C ILE A 212 -35.34 2.98 -2.54
N ASP A 213 -35.21 1.70 -2.25
CA ASP A 213 -34.28 1.13 -1.30
C ASP A 213 -33.51 -0.03 -1.95
N TYR A 214 -32.35 -0.38 -1.40
CA TYR A 214 -31.59 -1.54 -1.83
C TYR A 214 -31.36 -2.49 -0.66
N LEU A 215 -31.45 -3.77 -0.98
CA LEU A 215 -31.02 -4.87 -0.16
C LEU A 215 -29.73 -5.43 -0.74
N GLU A 216 -28.62 -5.31 -0.01
CA GLU A 216 -27.30 -5.68 -0.49
C GLU A 216 -26.72 -6.79 0.38
N SER A 217 -26.20 -7.87 -0.23
CA SER A 217 -25.51 -8.95 0.47
C SER A 217 -24.00 -8.77 0.42
N PHE A 218 -23.32 -9.17 1.50
CA PHE A 218 -21.87 -9.05 1.65
C PHE A 218 -21.24 -10.39 2.11
N GLY A 219 -19.91 -10.52 1.97
CA GLY A 219 -19.17 -11.71 2.40
C GLY A 219 -19.38 -12.96 1.54
N GLY A 220 -19.67 -12.80 0.24
CA GLY A 220 -19.87 -13.91 -0.70
C GLY A 220 -21.23 -14.61 -0.61
N THR A 221 -22.10 -14.18 0.32
CA THR A 221 -23.45 -14.70 0.47
C THR A 221 -24.37 -14.21 -0.64
N ILE A 222 -25.28 -15.07 -1.13
CA ILE A 222 -26.25 -14.70 -2.17
C ILE A 222 -27.67 -14.52 -1.62
N ILE A 223 -28.42 -13.58 -2.17
CA ILE A 223 -29.85 -13.40 -1.88
C ILE A 223 -30.63 -14.56 -2.50
N ALA A 224 -31.16 -15.44 -1.65
CA ALA A 224 -31.98 -16.57 -2.07
C ALA A 224 -33.47 -16.19 -2.13
N TYR A 225 -34.08 -16.40 -3.30
CA TYR A 225 -35.50 -16.14 -3.53
C TYR A 225 -36.34 -17.43 -3.31
N PRO A 226 -37.61 -17.33 -2.87
CA PRO A 226 -38.38 -16.10 -2.70
C PRO A 226 -38.04 -15.34 -1.40
N ILE A 227 -38.00 -14.01 -1.47
CA ILE A 227 -37.95 -13.15 -0.28
C ILE A 227 -39.29 -12.44 -0.10
N THR A 228 -39.72 -12.29 1.15
CA THR A 228 -40.91 -11.51 1.51
C THR A 228 -40.47 -10.20 2.13
N VAL A 229 -40.84 -9.08 1.51
CA VAL A 229 -40.45 -7.74 1.91
C VAL A 229 -41.70 -7.05 2.46
N VAL A 230 -41.64 -6.59 3.70
CA VAL A 230 -42.73 -5.86 4.36
C VAL A 230 -42.25 -4.47 4.75
N TYR A 231 -42.87 -3.45 4.18
CA TYR A 231 -42.73 -2.07 4.60
C TYR A 231 -43.75 -1.75 5.68
N THR A 232 -43.29 -1.29 6.84
CA THR A 232 -44.17 -0.78 7.90
C THR A 232 -44.06 0.74 7.94
N LEU A 233 -45.10 1.43 7.47
CA LEU A 233 -45.19 2.89 7.44
C LEU A 233 -45.94 3.40 8.68
N THR A 234 -45.37 4.36 9.37
CA THR A 234 -45.97 5.11 10.47
C THR A 234 -46.15 6.57 10.06
N ALA A 235 -47.39 7.03 10.00
CA ALA A 235 -47.76 8.43 9.76
C ALA A 235 -48.59 8.92 10.95
N GLY A 236 -47.98 9.74 11.83
CA GLY A 236 -48.62 10.14 13.10
C GLY A 236 -48.89 8.94 14.00
N THR A 237 -50.17 8.65 14.29
CA THR A 237 -50.59 7.48 15.09
C THR A 237 -51.01 6.28 14.24
N SER A 238 -51.09 6.43 12.91
CA SER A 238 -51.50 5.37 12.00
C SER A 238 -50.30 4.54 11.55
N VAL A 239 -50.39 3.22 11.71
CA VAL A 239 -49.40 2.25 11.23
C VAL A 239 -50.04 1.39 10.13
N THR A 240 -49.42 1.33 8.97
CA THR A 240 -49.89 0.54 7.82
C THR A 240 -48.76 -0.33 7.28
N GLN A 241 -49.06 -1.57 6.90
CA GLN A 241 -48.08 -2.50 6.35
C GLN A 241 -48.34 -2.78 4.87
N TYR A 242 -47.27 -2.83 4.08
CA TYR A 242 -47.28 -3.18 2.67
C TYR A 242 -46.35 -4.37 2.48
N SER A 243 -46.89 -5.50 2.02
CA SER A 243 -46.12 -6.73 1.83
C SER A 243 -46.03 -7.08 0.35
N GLN A 244 -44.85 -7.48 -0.08
CA GLN A 244 -44.58 -7.99 -1.42
C GLN A 244 -43.65 -9.21 -1.34
N THR A 245 -43.83 -10.16 -2.25
CA THR A 245 -42.95 -11.34 -2.37
C THR A 245 -42.24 -11.28 -3.70
N LEU A 246 -40.91 -11.29 -3.66
CA LEU A 246 -40.07 -11.38 -4.85
C LEU A 246 -39.68 -12.83 -5.04
N THR A 247 -39.98 -13.43 -6.20
CA THR A 247 -39.70 -14.85 -6.48
C THR A 247 -38.39 -15.08 -7.22
N SER A 248 -37.75 -14.01 -7.70
CA SER A 248 -36.45 -14.00 -8.39
C SER A 248 -35.89 -12.59 -8.37
N GLY A 249 -34.57 -12.44 -8.49
CA GLY A 249 -33.90 -11.15 -8.61
C GLY A 249 -32.38 -11.29 -8.63
N SER A 250 -31.69 -10.24 -8.25
CA SER A 250 -30.22 -10.18 -8.21
C SER A 250 -29.64 -11.01 -7.07
N SER A 251 -28.54 -11.71 -7.31
CA SER A 251 -27.87 -12.51 -6.27
C SER A 251 -27.18 -11.67 -5.21
N TYR A 252 -26.93 -10.38 -5.43
CA TYR A 252 -26.11 -9.55 -4.52
C TYR A 252 -26.69 -8.20 -4.15
N SER A 253 -27.53 -7.61 -5.00
CA SER A 253 -28.13 -6.29 -4.74
C SER A 253 -29.50 -6.21 -5.39
N GLU A 254 -30.54 -6.22 -4.56
CA GLU A 254 -31.93 -6.19 -5.00
C GLU A 254 -32.55 -4.82 -4.73
N GLY A 255 -33.12 -4.21 -5.79
CA GLY A 255 -33.85 -2.96 -5.68
C GLY A 255 -35.26 -3.18 -5.12
N LEU A 256 -35.56 -2.56 -3.98
CA LEU A 256 -36.85 -2.60 -3.32
C LEU A 256 -37.58 -1.29 -3.55
N ILE A 257 -38.76 -1.36 -4.18
CA ILE A 257 -39.58 -0.18 -4.47
C ILE A 257 -40.94 -0.36 -3.78
N GLN A 258 -41.41 0.69 -3.09
CA GLN A 258 -42.73 0.71 -2.49
C GLN A 258 -43.41 2.08 -2.64
N ASN A 259 -44.66 2.06 -3.07
CA ASN A 259 -45.51 3.25 -3.12
C ASN A 259 -46.38 3.33 -1.86
N PHE A 260 -46.37 4.48 -1.20
CA PHE A 260 -47.18 4.86 -0.06
C PHE A 260 -48.19 5.94 -0.45
N PRO A 261 -49.35 6.04 0.23
CA PRO A 261 -50.16 7.26 0.19
C PRO A 261 -49.34 8.47 0.65
N LEU A 262 -49.53 9.62 0.00
CA LEU A 262 -48.88 10.86 0.40
C LEU A 262 -49.61 11.50 1.59
N PHE A 263 -48.93 11.58 2.73
CA PHE A 263 -49.39 12.31 3.92
C PHE A 263 -48.75 13.70 3.97
N TYR A 264 -49.13 14.59 3.06
CA TYR A 264 -48.48 15.91 2.91
C TYR A 264 -48.47 16.70 4.21
N ASP A 265 -47.36 17.40 4.51
CA ASP A 265 -47.12 18.16 5.75
C ASP A 265 -47.14 17.37 7.07
N GLN A 266 -47.07 16.04 7.00
CA GLN A 266 -47.05 15.17 8.17
C GLN A 266 -45.76 14.35 8.23
N ALA A 267 -45.01 14.43 9.33
CA ALA A 267 -43.82 13.61 9.53
C ALA A 267 -44.16 12.13 9.53
N CYS A 268 -43.48 11.38 8.66
CA CYS A 268 -43.67 9.96 8.45
C CYS A 268 -42.35 9.23 8.69
N ASN A 269 -42.43 7.96 9.06
CA ASN A 269 -41.28 7.06 9.01
C ASN A 269 -41.69 5.68 8.54
N TYR A 270 -40.77 4.95 7.96
CA TYR A 270 -40.98 3.54 7.63
C TYR A 270 -39.73 2.72 7.91
N PHE A 271 -39.91 1.42 8.10
CA PHE A 271 -38.82 0.46 8.10
C PHE A 271 -39.22 -0.76 7.26
N ILE A 272 -38.21 -1.50 6.82
CA ILE A 272 -38.36 -2.69 6.00
C ILE A 272 -38.04 -3.91 6.85
N THR A 273 -38.88 -4.93 6.81
CA THR A 273 -38.52 -6.27 7.25
C THR A 273 -38.47 -7.20 6.05
N VAL A 274 -37.33 -7.84 5.83
CA VAL A 274 -37.16 -8.87 4.80
C VAL A 274 -37.13 -10.22 5.49
N THR A 275 -37.99 -11.13 5.05
CA THR A 275 -37.93 -12.55 5.40
C THR A 275 -37.34 -13.30 4.21
N ASP A 276 -36.20 -13.94 4.41
CA ASP A 276 -35.54 -14.73 3.36
C ASP A 276 -36.27 -16.07 3.13
N ALA A 277 -35.80 -16.84 2.13
CA ALA A 277 -36.35 -18.16 1.82
C ALA A 277 -36.19 -19.20 2.96
N CYS A 278 -35.28 -18.94 3.91
CA CYS A 278 -35.04 -19.76 5.10
C CYS A 278 -35.98 -19.40 6.26
N GLY A 279 -36.71 -18.28 6.18
CA GLY A 279 -37.53 -17.75 7.25
C GLY A 279 -36.80 -16.84 8.24
N ASN A 280 -35.53 -16.49 7.99
CA ASN A 280 -34.82 -15.51 8.80
C ASN A 280 -35.35 -14.11 8.48
N VAL A 281 -35.47 -13.27 9.52
CA VAL A 281 -36.05 -11.93 9.40
C VAL A 281 -34.99 -10.87 9.68
N TYR A 282 -34.82 -9.95 8.73
CA TYR A 282 -33.87 -8.84 8.80
C TYR A 282 -34.63 -7.54 8.74
N THR A 283 -34.28 -6.59 9.62
CA THR A 283 -35.04 -5.35 9.79
C THR A 283 -34.12 -4.15 9.57
N SER A 284 -34.53 -3.23 8.70
CA SER A 284 -33.82 -1.97 8.51
C SER A 284 -34.05 -1.03 9.71
N PRO A 285 -33.11 -0.10 9.98
CA PRO A 285 -33.42 1.05 10.83
C PRO A 285 -34.61 1.86 10.30
N PRO A 286 -35.35 2.60 11.15
CA PRO A 286 -36.41 3.50 10.72
C PRO A 286 -35.89 4.64 9.85
N ARG A 287 -36.55 4.88 8.73
CA ARG A 287 -36.26 5.97 7.78
C ARG A 287 -37.31 7.05 7.92
N TYR A 288 -36.88 8.24 8.31
CA TYR A 288 -37.76 9.39 8.54
C TYR A 288 -37.81 10.26 7.27
N TYR A 289 -39.02 10.65 6.89
CA TYR A 289 -39.21 11.62 5.81
C TYR A 289 -40.37 12.56 6.12
N TYR A 290 -40.26 13.80 5.63
CA TYR A 290 -41.29 14.81 5.72
C TYR A 290 -41.77 15.17 4.31
N PRO A 291 -42.93 14.65 3.87
CA PRO A 291 -43.48 14.91 2.55
C PRO A 291 -44.03 16.34 2.45
N HIS A 292 -43.13 17.30 2.34
CA HIS A 292 -43.38 18.69 2.01
C HIS A 292 -42.49 19.07 0.83
N PHE A 293 -43.04 19.71 -0.21
CA PHE A 293 -42.17 20.23 -1.25
C PHE A 293 -41.56 21.54 -0.77
N THR A 294 -40.33 21.79 -1.15
CA THR A 294 -39.66 23.04 -0.78
C THR A 294 -39.37 23.83 -2.03
N LEU A 295 -39.45 25.14 -1.92
CA LEU A 295 -39.02 26.04 -2.98
C LEU A 295 -37.53 26.36 -2.83
N TRP A 296 -36.79 26.26 -3.92
CA TRP A 296 -35.50 26.91 -4.04
C TRP A 296 -35.62 28.05 -5.04
N VAL A 297 -35.36 29.28 -4.57
CA VAL A 297 -35.26 30.49 -5.37
C VAL A 297 -33.84 30.99 -5.25
N GLY A 298 -33.17 31.15 -6.38
CA GLY A 298 -31.80 31.61 -6.44
C GLY A 298 -31.50 32.39 -7.71
N LEU A 299 -30.38 33.09 -7.70
CA LEU A 299 -29.82 33.72 -8.88
C LEU A 299 -28.87 32.72 -9.55
N GLN A 300 -29.14 32.37 -10.80
CA GLN A 300 -28.22 31.59 -11.63
C GLN A 300 -27.41 32.53 -12.53
N PRO A 301 -26.10 32.28 -12.72
CA PRO A 301 -25.29 33.06 -13.64
C PRO A 301 -25.72 32.84 -15.09
N VAL A 302 -25.88 33.94 -15.84
CA VAL A 302 -26.01 33.90 -17.32
C VAL A 302 -24.72 34.38 -17.97
N SER A 303 -24.14 35.43 -17.39
CA SER A 303 -22.81 35.94 -17.71
C SER A 303 -22.22 36.59 -16.46
N CYS A 304 -21.03 37.14 -16.56
CA CYS A 304 -20.36 37.74 -15.41
C CYS A 304 -21.07 38.94 -14.81
N THR A 305 -21.75 39.69 -15.66
CA THR A 305 -22.51 40.88 -15.28
C THR A 305 -24.02 40.63 -15.25
N ASP A 306 -24.47 39.41 -15.53
CA ASP A 306 -25.90 39.13 -15.68
C ASP A 306 -26.31 37.84 -14.96
N ARG A 307 -27.44 37.89 -14.27
CA ARG A 307 -28.00 36.77 -13.51
C ARG A 307 -29.45 36.58 -13.93
N MET A 308 -29.89 35.32 -14.00
CA MET A 308 -31.29 34.98 -14.12
C MET A 308 -31.83 34.57 -12.76
N LEU A 309 -33.08 34.89 -12.50
CA LEU A 309 -33.77 34.43 -11.30
C LEU A 309 -34.42 33.08 -11.61
N GLU A 310 -33.98 32.02 -10.94
CA GLU A 310 -34.50 30.67 -11.13
C GLU A 310 -35.31 30.24 -9.91
N VAL A 311 -36.43 29.59 -10.19
CA VAL A 311 -37.38 29.06 -9.21
C VAL A 311 -37.51 27.56 -9.44
N ARG A 312 -37.04 26.73 -8.52
CA ARG A 312 -37.07 25.26 -8.59
C ARG A 312 -37.96 24.64 -7.52
N LEU A 313 -38.75 23.66 -7.94
CA LEU A 313 -39.44 22.73 -7.07
C LEU A 313 -38.44 21.66 -6.59
N ASN A 314 -38.22 21.59 -5.28
CA ASN A 314 -37.43 20.54 -4.66
C ASN A 314 -38.31 19.62 -3.81
N ASN A 315 -37.80 18.41 -3.55
CA ASN A 315 -38.51 17.33 -2.87
C ASN A 315 -39.83 17.01 -3.60
N PHE A 316 -40.91 16.74 -2.86
CA PHE A 316 -42.21 16.26 -3.33
C PHE A 316 -42.98 17.22 -4.27
N GLY A 317 -42.33 18.23 -4.86
CA GLY A 317 -42.93 19.19 -5.77
C GLY A 317 -43.29 18.52 -7.09
N THR A 318 -44.47 18.83 -7.63
CA THR A 318 -44.99 18.13 -8.81
C THR A 318 -45.29 19.13 -9.93
N PRO A 319 -44.54 19.08 -11.04
CA PRO A 319 -44.89 19.80 -12.26
C PRO A 319 -46.22 19.29 -12.88
N PRO A 320 -46.96 20.13 -13.61
CA PRO A 320 -46.60 21.49 -13.92
C PRO A 320 -46.98 22.48 -12.80
N PHE A 321 -46.23 23.55 -12.62
CA PHE A 321 -46.46 24.54 -11.55
C PHE A 321 -46.66 25.96 -12.06
N THR A 322 -47.24 26.82 -11.23
CA THR A 322 -47.39 28.25 -11.50
C THR A 322 -46.56 29.07 -10.52
N VAL A 323 -46.08 30.22 -10.97
CA VAL A 323 -45.26 31.15 -10.20
C VAL A 323 -46.00 32.48 -10.11
N ALA A 324 -46.15 33.01 -8.90
CA ALA A 324 -46.70 34.33 -8.65
C ALA A 324 -45.68 35.19 -7.88
N PHE A 325 -45.41 36.39 -8.38
CA PHE A 325 -44.64 37.39 -7.63
C PHE A 325 -45.60 38.17 -6.73
N LEU A 326 -45.55 37.91 -5.43
CA LEU A 326 -46.37 38.61 -4.43
C LEU A 326 -45.88 40.04 -4.20
N SER A 327 -44.57 40.25 -4.32
CA SER A 327 -43.92 41.56 -4.35
C SER A 327 -42.62 41.48 -5.17
N ALA A 328 -42.27 42.58 -5.84
CA ALA A 328 -41.03 42.73 -6.59
C ALA A 328 -40.61 44.21 -6.64
N PRO A 329 -39.35 44.53 -6.97
CA PRO A 329 -38.87 45.91 -7.06
C PRO A 329 -39.52 46.69 -8.22
N ALA A 330 -39.52 48.02 -8.13
CA ALA A 330 -40.13 48.88 -9.14
C ALA A 330 -39.48 48.69 -10.52
N GLY A 331 -40.30 48.51 -11.56
CA GLY A 331 -39.84 48.27 -12.93
C GLY A 331 -39.70 46.80 -13.32
N PHE A 332 -39.97 45.85 -12.42
CA PHE A 332 -40.05 44.42 -12.75
C PHE A 332 -41.42 44.06 -13.34
N ASP A 333 -41.43 43.51 -14.55
CA ASP A 333 -42.60 42.87 -15.19
C ASP A 333 -42.24 41.42 -15.53
N PRO A 334 -42.79 40.41 -14.83
CA PRO A 334 -42.38 39.02 -15.02
C PRO A 334 -42.60 38.49 -16.45
N LEU A 335 -43.53 39.06 -17.24
CA LEU A 335 -43.74 38.67 -18.64
C LEU A 335 -42.59 39.11 -19.55
N VAL A 336 -41.84 40.16 -19.18
CA VAL A 336 -40.65 40.63 -19.90
C VAL A 336 -39.47 39.66 -19.71
N TYR A 337 -39.41 39.00 -18.55
CA TYR A 337 -38.32 38.07 -18.19
C TYR A 337 -38.68 36.60 -18.41
N ASN A 338 -39.96 36.26 -18.52
CA ASN A 338 -40.42 34.94 -18.92
C ASN A 338 -41.79 35.05 -19.60
N SER A 339 -41.84 34.84 -20.91
CA SER A 339 -43.08 34.96 -21.69
C SER A 339 -44.15 33.93 -21.32
N ASN A 340 -43.76 32.84 -20.65
CA ASN A 340 -44.67 31.81 -20.18
C ASN A 340 -45.22 32.08 -18.77
N HIS A 341 -44.83 33.18 -18.11
CA HIS A 341 -45.36 33.58 -16.81
C HIS A 341 -46.89 33.80 -16.86
N PRO A 342 -47.68 33.33 -15.87
CA PRO A 342 -47.29 32.69 -14.60
C PRO A 342 -47.10 31.17 -14.66
N GLY A 343 -47.05 30.58 -15.86
CA GLY A 343 -47.06 29.15 -16.12
C GLY A 343 -48.37 28.71 -16.79
N PRO A 344 -48.69 27.41 -16.77
CA PRO A 344 -48.04 26.36 -15.97
C PRO A 344 -46.73 25.88 -16.62
N PHE A 345 -45.66 25.82 -15.83
CA PHE A 345 -44.33 25.33 -16.23
C PHE A 345 -44.29 23.81 -16.09
N ALA A 346 -44.04 23.08 -17.18
CA ALA A 346 -44.05 21.61 -17.21
C ALA A 346 -42.81 20.95 -16.61
N THR A 347 -41.74 21.73 -16.44
CA THR A 347 -40.50 21.33 -15.77
C THR A 347 -40.60 21.54 -14.26
N ASP A 348 -39.61 21.05 -13.52
CA ASP A 348 -39.40 21.32 -12.09
C ASP A 348 -38.79 22.69 -11.81
N TYR A 349 -38.45 23.47 -12.84
CA TYR A 349 -37.94 24.83 -12.70
C TYR A 349 -38.61 25.84 -13.65
N ALA A 350 -38.52 27.12 -13.29
CA ALA A 350 -38.92 28.27 -14.09
C ALA A 350 -37.87 29.38 -13.94
N SER A 351 -37.38 29.89 -15.07
CA SER A 351 -36.30 30.89 -15.11
C SER A 351 -36.79 32.24 -15.63
N TYR A 352 -36.37 33.33 -15.00
CA TYR A 352 -36.73 34.71 -15.35
C TYR A 352 -35.46 35.47 -15.76
N HIS A 353 -35.36 35.77 -17.06
CA HIS A 353 -34.19 36.40 -17.65
C HIS A 353 -34.54 37.26 -18.87
N ASN A 354 -33.79 38.34 -19.11
CA ASN A 354 -33.90 39.14 -20.31
C ASN A 354 -32.52 39.68 -20.72
N ASN A 355 -32.08 39.40 -21.95
CA ASN A 355 -30.75 39.76 -22.45
C ASN A 355 -30.53 41.28 -22.62
N SER A 356 -31.58 42.11 -22.54
CA SER A 356 -31.52 43.55 -22.79
C SER A 356 -31.84 44.40 -21.55
N VAL A 357 -32.40 43.79 -20.51
CA VAL A 357 -32.81 44.47 -19.28
C VAL A 357 -32.44 43.58 -18.10
N GLN A 358 -31.53 44.05 -17.24
CA GLN A 358 -31.18 43.34 -16.01
C GLN A 358 -32.35 43.32 -15.02
N LEU A 359 -32.42 42.26 -14.21
CA LEU A 359 -33.39 42.17 -13.12
C LEU A 359 -33.24 43.38 -12.17
N PRO A 360 -34.32 44.08 -11.81
CA PRO A 360 -34.25 45.16 -10.82
C PRO A 360 -33.69 44.67 -9.47
N VAL A 361 -32.76 45.43 -8.89
CA VAL A 361 -32.22 45.15 -7.56
C VAL A 361 -33.29 45.36 -6.49
N GLY A 362 -33.42 44.43 -5.54
CA GLY A 362 -34.33 44.52 -4.41
C GLY A 362 -34.92 43.18 -3.98
N PHE A 363 -35.92 43.22 -3.10
CA PHE A 363 -36.58 42.01 -2.60
C PHE A 363 -37.65 41.50 -3.56
N TYR A 364 -37.65 40.18 -3.77
CA TYR A 364 -38.67 39.43 -4.51
C TYR A 364 -39.31 38.43 -3.56
N THR A 365 -40.63 38.50 -3.38
CA THR A 365 -41.39 37.46 -2.67
C THR A 365 -42.15 36.64 -3.70
N ILE A 366 -41.76 35.37 -3.84
CA ILE A 366 -42.26 34.46 -4.86
C ILE A 366 -43.09 33.37 -4.20
N LYS A 367 -44.29 33.14 -4.71
CA LYS A 367 -45.16 32.04 -4.34
C LYS A 367 -45.27 31.08 -5.50
N VAL A 368 -45.03 29.80 -5.24
CA VAL A 368 -45.26 28.73 -6.21
C VAL A 368 -46.50 27.95 -5.83
N THR A 369 -47.29 27.57 -6.83
CA THR A 369 -48.38 26.61 -6.70
C THR A 369 -48.15 25.46 -7.65
N ASP A 370 -47.94 24.26 -7.12
CA ASP A 370 -47.67 23.07 -7.93
C ASP A 370 -48.94 22.48 -8.56
N SER A 371 -48.82 21.39 -9.33
CA SER A 371 -49.97 20.77 -10.02
C SER A 371 -51.04 20.23 -9.08
N CYS A 372 -50.67 20.02 -7.82
CA CYS A 372 -51.54 19.49 -6.77
C CYS A 372 -52.28 20.61 -6.02
N GLY A 373 -52.03 21.87 -6.38
CA GLY A 373 -52.59 23.05 -5.71
C GLY A 373 -51.90 23.40 -4.40
N ARG A 374 -50.78 22.76 -4.07
CA ARG A 374 -49.99 23.01 -2.85
C ARG A 374 -49.10 24.22 -3.10
N THR A 375 -48.83 24.99 -2.05
CA THR A 375 -48.08 26.24 -2.20
C THR A 375 -46.96 26.38 -1.20
N ASP A 376 -45.83 26.88 -1.67
CA ASP A 376 -44.71 27.32 -0.85
C ASP A 376 -44.28 28.71 -1.32
N GLN A 377 -43.63 29.47 -0.45
CA GLN A 377 -43.18 30.82 -0.76
C GLN A 377 -41.78 31.08 -0.21
N GLN A 378 -41.00 31.84 -0.98
CA GLN A 378 -39.66 32.25 -0.57
C GLN A 378 -39.44 33.72 -0.89
N THR A 379 -38.69 34.41 -0.03
CA THR A 379 -38.23 35.78 -0.30
C THR A 379 -36.73 35.76 -0.52
N ILE A 380 -36.28 36.37 -1.61
CA ILE A 380 -34.86 36.55 -1.93
C ILE A 380 -34.58 38.04 -2.13
N TYR A 381 -33.37 38.47 -1.76
CA TYR A 381 -32.84 39.78 -2.14
C TYR A 381 -31.96 39.59 -3.38
N VAL A 382 -32.29 40.30 -4.46
CA VAL A 382 -31.47 40.33 -5.67
C VAL A 382 -30.62 41.58 -5.63
N ASP A 383 -29.31 41.39 -5.63
CA ASP A 383 -28.31 42.42 -5.82
C ASP A 383 -27.21 41.95 -6.78
N PHE A 384 -26.44 42.90 -7.29
CA PHE A 384 -25.28 42.64 -8.15
C PHE A 384 -24.00 43.26 -7.55
N PRO A 385 -23.59 42.87 -6.34
CA PRO A 385 -22.27 43.25 -5.85
C PRO A 385 -21.19 42.61 -6.75
N PRO A 386 -20.00 43.23 -6.91
CA PRO A 386 -18.86 42.53 -7.49
C PRO A 386 -18.63 41.25 -6.68
N LEU A 387 -18.44 40.12 -7.39
CA LEU A 387 -18.25 38.81 -6.77
C LEU A 387 -17.18 38.89 -5.67
N ALA A 388 -17.56 38.64 -4.42
CA ALA A 388 -16.59 38.39 -3.37
C ALA A 388 -15.94 37.04 -3.70
N VAL A 389 -14.65 37.06 -4.01
CA VAL A 389 -13.86 35.86 -4.27
C VAL A 389 -13.75 35.08 -2.95
N GLY A 390 -14.36 33.90 -2.88
CA GLY A 390 -14.23 32.97 -1.76
C GLY A 390 -12.84 32.30 -1.71
N ALA A 391 -12.68 31.28 -0.87
CA ALA A 391 -11.45 30.49 -0.81
C ALA A 391 -11.63 29.09 -1.41
N ILE A 392 -10.56 28.52 -1.96
CA ILE A 392 -10.49 27.10 -2.34
C ILE A 392 -10.42 26.24 -1.07
N GLU A 393 -11.32 25.27 -0.98
CA GLU A 393 -11.34 24.22 0.05
C GLU A 393 -10.69 22.94 -0.50
N HIS A 394 -10.21 22.08 0.41
CA HIS A 394 -9.51 20.86 0.02
C HIS A 394 -9.67 19.70 1.02
N LEU A 395 -9.48 18.48 0.53
CA LEU A 395 -9.40 17.23 1.31
C LEU A 395 -8.19 16.42 0.84
N LEU A 396 -7.37 15.93 1.78
CA LEU A 396 -6.17 15.15 1.48
C LEU A 396 -6.44 13.65 1.63
N ARG A 397 -5.83 12.85 0.76
CA ARG A 397 -5.77 11.39 0.87
C ARG A 397 -4.36 10.88 0.61
N GLU A 398 -4.07 9.70 1.14
CA GLU A 398 -2.86 8.94 0.83
C GLU A 398 -2.81 8.51 -0.64
N GLY A 399 -1.61 8.37 -1.20
CA GLY A 399 -1.38 7.82 -2.54
C GLY A 399 -1.17 6.31 -2.49
N CYS A 400 -1.33 5.62 -3.62
CA CYS A 400 -1.12 4.16 -3.66
C CYS A 400 0.36 3.77 -3.44
N ASP A 401 1.30 4.65 -3.78
CA ASP A 401 2.73 4.40 -3.68
C ASP A 401 3.37 5.20 -2.53
N GLN A 402 4.38 4.61 -1.89
CA GLN A 402 5.16 5.25 -0.82
C GLN A 402 5.73 6.60 -1.27
N GLY A 403 5.55 7.63 -0.45
CA GLY A 403 6.00 8.99 -0.74
C GLY A 403 5.04 9.82 -1.62
N PHE A 404 3.89 9.27 -2.02
CA PHE A 404 2.86 9.98 -2.79
C PHE A 404 1.58 10.21 -1.98
N GLY A 405 0.86 11.28 -2.30
CA GLY A 405 -0.45 11.63 -1.76
C GLY A 405 -1.39 12.07 -2.89
N SER A 406 -2.61 12.45 -2.52
CA SER A 406 -3.59 13.02 -3.45
C SER A 406 -4.46 14.05 -2.74
N VAL A 407 -5.10 14.93 -3.52
CA VAL A 407 -5.93 16.02 -3.00
C VAL A 407 -7.19 16.20 -3.84
N GLU A 408 -8.30 16.52 -3.20
CA GLU A 408 -9.53 16.97 -3.87
C GLU A 408 -9.76 18.44 -3.55
N LEU A 409 -10.06 19.25 -4.58
CA LEU A 409 -10.27 20.70 -4.49
C LEU A 409 -11.71 21.07 -4.88
N TRP A 410 -12.28 22.07 -4.19
CA TRP A 410 -13.57 22.65 -4.60
C TRP A 410 -13.70 24.14 -4.21
N TYR A 411 -14.62 24.82 -4.89
CA TYR A 411 -14.93 26.24 -4.67
C TYR A 411 -16.45 26.49 -4.52
N PRO A 412 -16.95 26.70 -3.30
CA PRO A 412 -18.31 27.21 -3.08
C PRO A 412 -18.33 28.73 -3.38
N PRO A 413 -19.22 29.31 -4.23
CA PRO A 413 -20.49 28.79 -4.77
C PRO A 413 -20.50 28.49 -6.29
N GLY A 414 -19.34 28.39 -6.96
CA GLY A 414 -19.26 28.48 -8.42
C GLY A 414 -18.58 27.34 -9.18
N GLY A 415 -18.00 26.36 -8.46
CA GLY A 415 -17.15 25.33 -9.07
C GLY A 415 -15.82 25.90 -9.58
N ILE A 416 -14.94 25.00 -10.02
CA ILE A 416 -13.66 25.31 -10.63
C ILE A 416 -13.75 24.95 -12.12
N TYR A 417 -13.29 25.84 -13.00
CA TYR A 417 -13.36 25.70 -14.46
C TYR A 417 -12.02 25.30 -15.09
N ASP A 418 -10.92 25.67 -14.44
CA ASP A 418 -9.57 25.30 -14.84
C ASP A 418 -8.70 25.15 -13.58
N ILE A 419 -7.74 24.22 -13.61
CA ILE A 419 -6.73 24.07 -12.54
C ILE A 419 -5.35 23.94 -13.15
N LYS A 420 -4.49 24.86 -12.76
CA LYS A 420 -3.05 24.83 -13.04
C LYS A 420 -2.27 24.58 -11.77
N ILE A 421 -1.31 23.66 -11.80
CA ILE A 421 -0.27 23.64 -10.77
C ILE A 421 0.78 24.65 -11.21
N VAL A 422 0.93 25.74 -10.44
CA VAL A 422 1.87 26.83 -10.77
C VAL A 422 3.17 26.73 -9.96
N SER A 423 3.16 25.95 -8.88
CA SER A 423 4.34 25.58 -8.09
C SER A 423 4.17 24.15 -7.56
N ALA A 424 5.24 23.34 -7.60
CA ALA A 424 5.25 21.96 -7.14
C ALA A 424 6.63 21.61 -6.55
N PRO A 425 6.77 20.56 -5.71
CA PRO A 425 8.07 20.07 -5.27
C PRO A 425 8.88 19.47 -6.42
N ALA A 426 10.21 19.44 -6.27
CA ALA A 426 11.14 18.98 -7.32
C ALA A 426 10.92 17.54 -7.82
N ALA A 427 10.24 16.70 -7.04
CA ALA A 427 9.88 15.34 -7.43
C ALA A 427 8.69 15.29 -8.41
N TYR A 428 7.97 16.39 -8.61
CA TYR A 428 6.85 16.47 -9.54
C TYR A 428 7.35 16.42 -11.00
N PRO A 429 6.85 15.49 -11.84
CA PRO A 429 7.47 15.20 -13.14
C PRO A 429 7.08 16.15 -14.26
N ASN A 430 5.98 16.90 -14.13
CA ASN A 430 5.44 17.72 -15.20
C ASN A 430 5.97 19.17 -15.13
N ALA A 431 6.11 19.80 -16.28
CA ALA A 431 6.56 21.19 -16.38
C ALA A 431 5.47 22.14 -15.88
N LEU A 432 5.89 23.20 -15.16
CA LEU A 432 4.98 24.19 -14.61
C LEU A 432 4.88 25.46 -15.49
N PRO A 433 3.71 26.12 -15.56
CA PRO A 433 2.45 25.69 -14.97
C PRO A 433 1.89 24.46 -15.69
N ASP A 434 1.52 23.43 -14.92
CA ASP A 434 0.95 22.20 -15.47
C ASP A 434 -0.56 22.32 -15.49
N ASP A 435 -1.14 22.16 -16.68
CA ASP A 435 -2.59 22.24 -16.91
C ASP A 435 -3.22 20.88 -16.57
N ILE A 436 -3.77 20.80 -15.36
CA ILE A 436 -4.26 19.54 -14.79
C ILE A 436 -5.64 19.19 -15.34
N PHE A 437 -6.49 20.19 -15.57
CA PHE A 437 -7.90 19.97 -15.91
C PHE A 437 -8.53 21.13 -16.66
N ASP A 438 -8.99 20.88 -17.89
CA ASP A 438 -9.80 21.81 -18.70
C ASP A 438 -11.28 21.36 -18.66
N GLY A 439 -12.02 21.83 -17.65
CA GLY A 439 -13.42 21.45 -17.46
C GLY A 439 -14.09 22.07 -16.23
N ALA A 440 -15.41 22.26 -16.29
CA ALA A 440 -16.18 22.73 -15.14
C ALA A 440 -16.51 21.58 -14.19
N GLY A 441 -15.94 21.61 -12.97
CA GLY A 441 -16.14 20.61 -11.93
C GLY A 441 -16.48 21.23 -10.56
N ASN A 442 -17.33 20.55 -9.79
CA ASN A 442 -17.63 20.96 -8.41
C ASN A 442 -16.61 20.43 -7.40
N PHE A 443 -16.03 19.26 -7.65
CA PHE A 443 -14.97 18.63 -6.86
C PHE A 443 -13.97 18.04 -7.85
N ILE A 444 -12.68 18.37 -7.70
CA ILE A 444 -11.63 17.92 -8.62
C ILE A 444 -10.55 17.20 -7.83
N GLY A 445 -10.48 15.89 -8.01
CA GLY A 445 -9.41 15.04 -7.51
C GLY A 445 -8.13 15.21 -8.33
N ILE A 446 -6.98 15.24 -7.66
CA ILE A 446 -5.66 15.41 -8.25
C ILE A 446 -4.68 14.45 -7.57
N GLY A 447 -4.11 13.56 -8.36
CA GLY A 447 -3.22 12.50 -7.88
C GLY A 447 -2.81 11.52 -8.99
N PRO A 448 -1.76 10.70 -8.75
CA PRO A 448 -0.87 10.73 -7.58
C PRO A 448 0.11 11.92 -7.62
N LEU A 449 0.39 12.52 -6.46
CA LEU A 449 1.30 13.66 -6.29
C LEU A 449 2.44 13.30 -5.32
N PRO A 450 3.73 13.49 -5.68
CA PRO A 450 4.84 13.37 -4.74
C PRO A 450 4.65 14.26 -3.50
N ALA A 451 5.13 13.82 -2.34
CA ALA A 451 5.10 14.62 -1.12
C ALA A 451 5.78 15.99 -1.31
N GLY A 452 5.15 17.05 -0.79
CA GLY A 452 5.70 18.40 -0.82
C GLY A 452 4.65 19.50 -0.93
N THR A 453 5.10 20.73 -1.17
CA THR A 453 4.24 21.92 -1.21
C THR A 453 3.87 22.27 -2.64
N TYR A 454 2.57 22.38 -2.89
CA TYR A 454 1.99 22.72 -4.18
C TYR A 454 1.25 24.06 -4.09
N VAL A 455 1.24 24.82 -5.19
CA VAL A 455 0.35 25.97 -5.38
C VAL A 455 -0.53 25.67 -6.58
N PHE A 456 -1.82 25.57 -6.33
CA PHE A 456 -2.85 25.40 -7.34
C PHE A 456 -3.41 26.79 -7.69
N ASP A 457 -3.44 27.12 -8.97
CA ASP A 457 -4.16 28.28 -9.51
C ASP A 457 -5.43 27.79 -10.18
N CYS A 458 -6.58 28.21 -9.67
CA CYS A 458 -7.88 27.75 -10.13
C CYS A 458 -8.61 28.89 -10.86
N GLU A 459 -8.99 28.67 -12.11
CA GLU A 459 -9.97 29.55 -12.76
C GLU A 459 -11.35 29.23 -12.20
N ILE A 460 -11.97 30.21 -11.57
CA ILE A 460 -13.36 30.17 -11.16
C ILE A 460 -14.22 30.93 -12.17
N SER A 461 -15.54 30.95 -11.96
CA SER A 461 -16.46 31.69 -12.82
C SER A 461 -15.96 33.11 -13.12
N CYS A 462 -16.08 33.54 -14.38
CA CYS A 462 -15.71 34.87 -14.87
C CYS A 462 -14.23 35.15 -15.13
N ASN A 463 -13.48 34.11 -15.50
CA ASN A 463 -12.05 34.21 -15.78
C ASN A 463 -11.29 34.84 -14.61
N GLN A 464 -11.81 34.62 -13.39
CA GLN A 464 -11.15 35.04 -12.17
C GLN A 464 -10.30 33.89 -11.68
N HIS A 465 -9.07 34.19 -11.28
CA HIS A 465 -8.13 33.19 -10.79
C HIS A 465 -8.01 33.30 -9.27
N VAL A 466 -8.02 32.16 -8.59
CA VAL A 466 -7.80 32.05 -7.15
C VAL A 466 -6.76 30.98 -6.91
N SER A 467 -5.66 31.36 -6.26
CA SER A 467 -4.59 30.42 -5.95
C SER A 467 -4.67 29.90 -4.51
N LYS A 468 -4.25 28.64 -4.28
CA LYS A 468 -4.20 27.98 -2.98
C LYS A 468 -2.92 27.16 -2.82
N THR A 469 -2.21 27.39 -1.72
CA THR A 469 -1.06 26.57 -1.31
C THR A 469 -1.51 25.41 -0.44
N ILE A 470 -1.06 24.19 -0.76
CA ILE A 470 -1.40 22.95 -0.05
C ILE A 470 -0.13 22.12 0.14
N VAL A 471 0.03 21.49 1.31
CA VAL A 471 1.13 20.57 1.59
C VAL A 471 0.61 19.14 1.49
N ILE A 472 1.07 18.41 0.46
CA ILE A 472 0.76 16.99 0.27
C ILE A 472 1.71 16.17 1.13
N GLN A 473 1.16 15.38 2.05
CA GLN A 473 1.90 14.37 2.81
C GLN A 473 2.05 13.11 1.97
N GLY A 474 3.25 12.54 1.92
CA GLY A 474 3.48 11.26 1.23
C GLY A 474 3.05 10.07 2.07
N TYR A 475 2.47 9.06 1.43
CA TYR A 475 2.13 7.80 2.07
C TYR A 475 3.37 7.17 2.73
N SER A 476 3.23 6.79 4.00
CA SER A 476 4.22 6.02 4.75
C SER A 476 3.52 5.08 5.73
N SER A 477 4.17 3.97 6.10
CA SER A 477 3.57 2.96 6.97
C SER A 477 4.52 2.43 8.05
N GLN A 478 3.94 2.05 9.20
CA GLN A 478 4.61 1.32 10.29
C GLN A 478 3.70 0.17 10.76
N ASN A 479 4.26 -1.03 10.91
CA ASN A 479 3.53 -2.24 11.32
C ASN A 479 4.03 -2.77 12.66
N ASN A 480 3.18 -2.75 13.69
CA ASN A 480 3.43 -3.33 15.01
C ASN A 480 2.52 -4.54 15.31
N SER A 481 1.91 -5.13 14.28
CA SER A 481 0.87 -6.15 14.42
C SER A 481 1.42 -7.53 14.78
N GLN A 482 0.64 -8.34 15.48
CA GLN A 482 1.02 -9.71 15.92
C GLN A 482 -0.13 -10.70 15.84
N ILE A 483 0.21 -12.00 15.69
CA ILE A 483 -0.75 -13.11 15.67
C ILE A 483 -0.68 -13.88 16.99
N ILE A 484 -1.83 -14.14 17.59
CA ILE A 484 -1.94 -14.86 18.86
C ILE A 484 -2.70 -16.16 18.60
N GLU A 485 -1.99 -17.29 18.57
CA GLU A 485 -2.58 -18.60 18.26
C GLU A 485 -3.30 -19.23 19.47
N HIS A 486 -4.48 -19.80 19.22
CA HIS A 486 -5.34 -20.53 20.16
C HIS A 486 -5.76 -21.89 19.58
N CYS A 487 -6.45 -22.69 20.40
CA CYS A 487 -6.96 -23.99 19.95
C CYS A 487 -8.00 -23.88 18.84
N GLY A 488 -7.56 -24.18 17.61
CA GLY A 488 -8.41 -24.12 16.43
C GLY A 488 -8.78 -22.70 15.99
N SER A 489 -8.21 -21.67 16.63
CA SER A 489 -8.40 -20.28 16.24
C SER A 489 -7.15 -19.44 16.47
N PHE A 490 -7.15 -18.20 15.98
CA PHE A 490 -6.13 -17.21 16.31
C PHE A 490 -6.79 -15.84 16.46
N ASP A 491 -6.15 -14.95 17.22
CA ASP A 491 -6.48 -13.54 17.28
C ASP A 491 -5.45 -12.74 16.46
N ILE A 492 -5.86 -11.58 15.96
CA ILE A 492 -5.01 -10.62 15.27
C ILE A 492 -5.00 -9.33 16.09
N ASP A 493 -3.88 -9.02 16.73
CA ASP A 493 -3.64 -7.70 17.30
C ASP A 493 -3.10 -6.79 16.20
N LEU A 494 -3.99 -6.00 15.59
CA LEU A 494 -3.68 -5.18 14.41
C LEU A 494 -3.34 -3.75 14.86
N ASP A 495 -2.09 -3.35 14.67
CA ASP A 495 -1.59 -1.99 14.93
C ASP A 495 -0.76 -1.51 13.73
N TYR A 496 -1.44 -0.85 12.78
CA TYR A 496 -0.88 -0.35 11.53
C TYR A 496 -1.09 1.16 11.40
N VAL A 497 -0.02 1.94 11.29
CA VAL A 497 -0.08 3.42 11.32
C VAL A 497 0.29 4.00 9.96
N THR A 498 -0.57 4.86 9.38
CA THR A 498 -0.35 5.50 8.07
C THR A 498 -0.77 6.98 8.04
N PRO A 499 0.15 7.95 7.85
CA PRO A 499 -0.19 9.36 7.61
C PRO A 499 -0.41 9.69 6.12
N PRO A 500 -1.32 10.61 5.76
CA PRO A 500 -2.31 11.27 6.62
C PRO A 500 -3.53 10.38 6.91
N ASP A 501 -4.03 10.43 8.15
CA ASP A 501 -5.05 9.53 8.75
C ASP A 501 -6.52 9.79 8.30
N ASP A 502 -6.71 10.47 7.17
CA ASP A 502 -8.05 10.97 6.75
C ASP A 502 -8.77 10.04 5.74
N SER A 503 -8.14 8.91 5.36
CA SER A 503 -8.70 7.95 4.38
C SER A 503 -9.67 6.92 4.97
N ASN A 504 -9.75 6.79 6.31
CA ASN A 504 -10.46 5.74 7.05
C ASN A 504 -10.38 4.37 6.32
N PRO A 505 -9.18 3.79 6.24
CA PRO A 505 -8.92 2.60 5.42
C PRO A 505 -9.61 1.36 5.99
N ASP A 506 -10.02 0.48 5.07
CA ASP A 506 -10.59 -0.83 5.43
C ASP A 506 -9.46 -1.87 5.49
N PHE A 507 -9.54 -2.82 6.42
CA PHE A 507 -8.58 -3.92 6.50
C PHE A 507 -9.30 -5.25 6.38
N TYR A 508 -8.71 -6.15 5.60
CA TYR A 508 -9.28 -7.43 5.26
C TYR A 508 -8.31 -8.56 5.57
N LEU A 509 -8.76 -9.53 6.35
CA LEU A 509 -8.10 -10.82 6.46
C LEU A 509 -8.43 -11.65 5.22
N GLN A 510 -7.40 -12.02 4.47
CA GLN A 510 -7.52 -12.89 3.30
C GLN A 510 -6.87 -14.24 3.58
N LYS A 511 -7.41 -15.28 2.94
CA LYS A 511 -6.91 -16.66 2.99
C LYS A 511 -6.55 -17.11 1.58
N LEU A 512 -5.42 -17.79 1.44
CA LEU A 512 -5.00 -18.38 0.18
C LEU A 512 -5.81 -19.67 -0.08
N ASP A 513 -6.46 -19.76 -1.23
CA ASP A 513 -7.25 -20.92 -1.65
C ASP A 513 -6.40 -21.97 -2.39
N ALA A 514 -7.03 -23.09 -2.77
CA ALA A 514 -6.36 -24.20 -3.46
C ALA A 514 -5.88 -23.86 -4.90
N ASN A 515 -6.35 -22.74 -5.48
CA ASN A 515 -5.93 -22.26 -6.80
C ASN A 515 -4.83 -21.18 -6.70
N ASN A 516 -4.23 -21.00 -5.52
CA ASN A 516 -3.33 -19.89 -5.21
C ASN A 516 -3.96 -18.51 -5.45
N GLN A 517 -5.23 -18.35 -5.09
CA GLN A 517 -5.95 -17.07 -5.11
C GLN A 517 -6.29 -16.63 -3.69
N TRP A 518 -6.12 -15.33 -3.41
CA TRP A 518 -6.47 -14.75 -2.12
C TRP A 518 -7.96 -14.44 -2.04
N ILE A 519 -8.62 -14.94 -1.00
CA ILE A 519 -10.05 -14.72 -0.76
C ILE A 519 -10.22 -13.98 0.57
N THR A 520 -10.91 -12.84 0.57
CA THR A 520 -11.30 -12.14 1.79
C THR A 520 -12.26 -12.97 2.62
N ILE A 521 -11.91 -13.24 3.88
CA ILE A 521 -12.70 -14.05 4.81
C ILE A 521 -13.25 -13.25 5.99
N ALA A 522 -12.66 -12.09 6.32
CA ALA A 522 -13.16 -11.19 7.34
C ALA A 522 -12.64 -9.77 7.11
N GLU A 523 -13.39 -8.78 7.59
CA GLU A 523 -12.89 -7.43 7.82
C GLU A 523 -12.32 -7.37 9.25
N VAL A 524 -11.17 -6.72 9.40
CA VAL A 524 -10.45 -6.58 10.68
C VAL A 524 -10.28 -5.11 11.01
N GLN A 525 -10.31 -4.79 12.29
CA GLN A 525 -10.26 -3.42 12.77
C GLN A 525 -8.86 -3.08 13.28
N ASN A 526 -8.36 -1.92 12.87
CA ASN A 526 -7.04 -1.42 13.27
C ASN A 526 -7.08 -0.80 14.68
N GLY A 527 -5.95 -0.84 15.39
CA GLY A 527 -5.79 -0.32 16.76
C GLY A 527 -6.45 -1.16 17.85
N GLN A 528 -6.84 -2.40 17.55
CA GLN A 528 -7.46 -3.32 18.50
C GLN A 528 -7.18 -4.79 18.16
N ILE A 529 -7.45 -5.67 19.12
CA ILE A 529 -7.39 -7.11 18.93
C ILE A 529 -8.68 -7.60 18.27
N ASN A 530 -8.53 -8.31 17.17
CA ASN A 530 -9.57 -9.00 16.42
C ASN A 530 -9.58 -10.46 16.83
N TYR A 531 -10.65 -10.90 17.47
CA TYR A 531 -10.66 -12.17 18.19
C TYR A 531 -11.22 -13.33 17.37
N ASN A 532 -10.65 -14.51 17.60
CA ASN A 532 -11.22 -15.84 17.38
C ASN A 532 -11.50 -16.22 15.91
N PHE A 533 -10.51 -16.10 15.03
CA PHE A 533 -10.57 -16.59 13.66
C PHE A 533 -10.39 -18.11 13.61
N GLN A 534 -11.47 -18.85 13.34
CA GLN A 534 -11.49 -20.32 13.33
C GLN A 534 -11.26 -20.88 11.91
N SER A 535 -10.06 -20.71 11.37
CA SER A 535 -9.71 -21.24 10.04
C SER A 535 -8.22 -21.54 9.95
N THR A 536 -7.84 -22.61 9.24
CA THR A 536 -6.44 -22.99 9.02
C THR A 536 -5.99 -22.74 7.58
N GLY A 537 -4.71 -22.44 7.35
CA GLY A 537 -4.11 -22.20 6.04
C GLY A 537 -3.10 -21.05 6.06
N THR A 538 -2.80 -20.52 4.88
CA THR A 538 -1.99 -19.31 4.70
C THR A 538 -2.90 -18.09 4.63
N PHE A 539 -2.58 -17.07 5.42
CA PHE A 539 -3.36 -15.85 5.56
C PHE A 539 -2.50 -14.62 5.24
N ARG A 540 -3.15 -13.54 4.84
CA ARG A 540 -2.56 -12.21 4.81
C ARG A 540 -3.57 -11.16 5.27
N ILE A 541 -3.07 -10.03 5.71
CA ILE A 541 -3.89 -8.85 6.01
C ILE A 541 -3.67 -7.83 4.90
N LEU A 542 -4.74 -7.44 4.24
CA LEU A 542 -4.76 -6.46 3.16
C LEU A 542 -5.43 -5.18 3.65
N LYS A 543 -4.74 -4.04 3.55
CA LYS A 543 -5.34 -2.72 3.72
C LYS A 543 -5.87 -2.26 2.37
N GLU A 544 -7.08 -1.73 2.31
CA GLU A 544 -7.65 -1.07 1.14
C GLU A 544 -8.04 0.38 1.46
N PHE A 545 -7.76 1.29 0.54
CA PHE A 545 -8.02 2.72 0.72
C PHE A 545 -8.14 3.42 -0.64
N TYR A 546 -8.72 4.61 -0.66
CA TYR A 546 -8.93 5.36 -1.90
C TYR A 546 -7.94 6.51 -2.05
N SER A 547 -7.35 6.64 -3.24
CA SER A 547 -6.60 7.82 -3.68
C SER A 547 -7.37 8.54 -4.79
N TYR A 548 -7.23 9.86 -4.87
CA TYR A 548 -7.79 10.62 -6.00
C TYR A 548 -6.95 10.46 -7.27
N LEU A 549 -7.63 10.48 -8.41
CA LEU A 549 -7.04 10.53 -9.74
C LEU A 549 -7.32 11.87 -10.40
N THR A 550 -6.39 12.28 -11.25
CA THR A 550 -6.43 13.56 -11.99
C THR A 550 -7.58 13.66 -12.99
N ASP A 551 -8.21 12.54 -13.38
CA ASP A 551 -9.40 12.51 -14.25
C ASP A 551 -10.72 12.76 -13.50
N GLY A 552 -10.65 13.12 -12.21
CA GLY A 552 -11.81 13.28 -11.33
C GLY A 552 -12.33 11.96 -10.76
N GLY A 553 -11.67 10.84 -11.03
CA GLY A 553 -11.96 9.53 -10.44
C GLY A 553 -11.32 9.32 -9.07
N VAL A 554 -11.69 8.21 -8.44
CA VAL A 554 -10.98 7.64 -7.29
C VAL A 554 -10.43 6.28 -7.68
N GLN A 555 -9.22 5.98 -7.25
CA GLN A 555 -8.58 4.68 -7.39
C GLN A 555 -8.59 3.96 -6.04
N LEU A 556 -9.00 2.70 -6.02
CA LEU A 556 -8.81 1.82 -4.87
C LEU A 556 -7.35 1.31 -4.88
N CYS A 557 -6.61 1.65 -3.84
CA CYS A 557 -5.25 1.17 -3.56
C CYS A 557 -5.33 0.01 -2.56
N SER A 558 -4.36 -0.90 -2.62
CA SER A 558 -4.23 -1.97 -1.64
C SER A 558 -2.77 -2.16 -1.21
N ASP A 559 -2.57 -2.49 0.07
CA ASP A 559 -1.26 -2.71 0.68
C ASP A 559 -1.27 -3.98 1.54
N GLU A 560 -0.23 -4.80 1.42
CA GLU A 560 -0.10 -6.05 2.18
C GLU A 560 0.60 -5.77 3.51
N VAL A 561 -0.17 -5.81 4.60
CA VAL A 561 0.32 -5.50 5.95
C VAL A 561 1.26 -6.60 6.46
N MET A 562 0.82 -7.85 6.37
CA MET A 562 1.60 -9.03 6.74
C MET A 562 1.01 -10.32 6.17
N GLN A 563 1.86 -11.35 6.02
CA GLN A 563 1.49 -12.71 5.65
C GLN A 563 1.93 -13.70 6.75
N PHE A 564 1.08 -14.67 7.08
CA PHE A 564 1.35 -15.69 8.10
C PHE A 564 0.66 -17.01 7.76
N GLU A 565 1.03 -18.09 8.44
CA GLU A 565 0.40 -19.40 8.30
C GLU A 565 -0.11 -19.87 9.65
N PHE A 566 -1.35 -20.37 9.70
CA PHE A 566 -1.92 -20.99 10.88
C PHE A 566 -2.45 -22.38 10.50
N LEU A 567 -1.79 -23.43 10.97
CA LEU A 567 -2.15 -24.81 10.61
C LEU A 567 -3.21 -25.42 11.55
N GLY A 568 -3.46 -24.77 12.69
CA GLY A 568 -4.34 -25.30 13.74
C GLY A 568 -3.84 -26.61 14.36
N THR A 569 -2.60 -27.01 14.06
CA THR A 569 -1.91 -28.19 14.58
C THR A 569 -0.48 -27.80 14.97
N PRO A 570 0.15 -28.50 15.93
CA PRO A 570 1.53 -28.24 16.28
C PRO A 570 2.46 -28.53 15.11
N ARG A 571 3.61 -27.84 15.10
CA ARG A 571 4.70 -28.04 14.16
C ARG A 571 5.86 -28.66 14.92
N LEU A 572 6.62 -29.54 14.28
CA LEU A 572 7.84 -30.10 14.84
C LEU A 572 9.02 -29.64 13.98
N ASN A 573 9.72 -28.61 14.42
CA ASN A 573 10.78 -27.92 13.70
C ASN A 573 12.01 -28.78 13.56
N ASP A 574 12.47 -29.41 14.66
CA ASP A 574 13.63 -30.31 14.61
C ASP A 574 13.64 -31.41 15.70
N VAL A 575 14.52 -32.40 15.52
CA VAL A 575 14.74 -33.54 16.43
C VAL A 575 16.25 -33.80 16.54
N TYR A 576 16.77 -33.86 17.77
CA TYR A 576 18.21 -34.01 18.05
C TYR A 576 18.46 -35.27 18.88
N SER A 577 19.48 -36.09 18.55
CA SER A 577 19.81 -37.31 19.33
C SER A 577 21.22 -37.31 19.92
N PHE A 578 21.34 -37.86 21.14
CA PHE A 578 22.52 -37.85 21.99
C PHE A 578 22.86 -39.27 22.43
N SER A 579 24.08 -39.75 22.22
CA SER A 579 24.49 -41.11 22.55
C SER A 579 24.80 -41.29 24.05
N CYS A 580 24.34 -42.40 24.63
CA CYS A 580 24.63 -42.85 25.99
C CYS A 580 25.65 -44.01 26.01
N ASP A 581 26.43 -44.13 27.09
CA ASP A 581 27.48 -45.17 27.27
C ASP A 581 26.98 -46.61 27.21
N ASN A 582 25.70 -46.84 27.50
CA ASN A 582 25.07 -48.16 27.46
C ASN A 582 24.60 -48.57 26.03
N GLY A 583 24.93 -47.77 25.01
CA GLY A 583 24.52 -47.99 23.62
C GLY A 583 23.09 -47.54 23.31
N THR A 584 22.45 -46.77 24.21
CA THR A 584 21.16 -46.10 23.99
C THR A 584 21.35 -44.60 23.71
N TYR A 585 20.28 -43.85 23.47
CA TYR A 585 20.31 -42.46 23.07
C TYR A 585 19.18 -41.67 23.74
N ASP A 586 19.48 -40.47 24.21
CA ASP A 586 18.47 -39.48 24.60
C ASP A 586 18.12 -38.61 23.39
N VAL A 587 16.85 -38.23 23.23
CA VAL A 587 16.36 -37.48 22.07
C VAL A 587 15.56 -36.26 22.49
N ILE A 588 15.80 -35.13 21.84
CA ILE A 588 15.19 -33.83 22.11
C ILE A 588 14.34 -33.39 20.91
N LEU A 589 13.16 -32.83 21.16
CA LEU A 589 12.24 -32.32 20.15
C LEU A 589 12.07 -30.80 20.24
N GLU A 590 11.98 -30.12 19.09
CA GLU A 590 11.67 -28.69 18.98
C GLU A 590 10.32 -28.50 18.28
N ALA A 591 9.34 -27.91 18.97
CA ALA A 591 7.96 -27.80 18.49
C ALA A 591 7.37 -26.39 18.69
N ASP A 592 6.54 -25.96 17.73
CA ASP A 592 5.72 -24.73 17.78
C ASP A 592 4.22 -25.07 17.79
N GLY A 593 3.39 -24.14 18.26
CA GLY A 593 1.94 -24.26 18.36
C GLY A 593 1.41 -23.86 19.73
N VAL A 594 0.21 -24.34 20.08
CA VAL A 594 -0.50 -23.89 21.29
C VAL A 594 -0.05 -24.68 22.52
N ALA A 595 0.93 -24.14 23.25
CA ALA A 595 1.44 -24.73 24.50
C ALA A 595 0.35 -24.89 25.59
N PRO A 596 0.48 -25.86 26.53
CA PRO A 596 1.59 -26.80 26.70
C PRO A 596 1.53 -28.02 25.77
N PHE A 597 2.70 -28.53 25.37
CA PHE A 597 2.83 -29.72 24.52
C PHE A 597 2.96 -31.02 25.33
N LEU A 598 2.45 -32.13 24.81
CA LEU A 598 2.61 -33.51 25.30
C LEU A 598 3.41 -34.32 24.27
N TYR A 599 4.51 -34.92 24.69
CA TYR A 599 5.43 -35.65 23.84
C TYR A 599 5.30 -37.16 24.08
N ARG A 600 5.29 -37.97 23.01
CA ARG A 600 5.36 -39.45 23.07
C ARG A 600 6.08 -40.07 21.87
N ILE A 601 6.42 -41.34 21.96
CA ILE A 601 6.83 -42.21 20.85
C ILE A 601 5.65 -43.13 20.57
N VAL A 602 5.39 -43.44 19.30
CA VAL A 602 4.30 -44.35 18.91
C VAL A 602 4.75 -45.54 18.09
N GLU A 603 5.91 -45.45 17.43
CA GLU A 603 6.47 -46.55 16.63
C GLU A 603 7.99 -46.64 16.77
N LYS A 604 8.48 -47.86 16.53
CA LYS A 604 9.90 -48.20 16.44
C LYS A 604 10.08 -49.26 15.34
N ASP A 605 10.93 -48.99 14.36
CA ASP A 605 11.23 -49.84 13.21
C ASP A 605 9.96 -50.30 12.44
N GLY A 606 8.97 -49.40 12.33
CA GLY A 606 7.68 -49.67 11.70
C GLY A 606 6.71 -50.53 12.51
N LEU A 607 7.05 -50.87 13.76
CA LEU A 607 6.19 -51.62 14.68
C LEU A 607 5.64 -50.71 15.79
N PRO A 608 4.40 -50.93 16.28
CA PRO A 608 3.84 -50.15 17.39
C PRO A 608 4.73 -50.20 18.64
N PHE A 609 5.14 -49.03 19.12
CA PHE A 609 6.01 -48.85 20.28
C PHE A 609 5.66 -47.54 21.00
N VAL A 610 4.85 -47.64 22.07
CA VAL A 610 4.29 -46.46 22.73
C VAL A 610 5.09 -46.09 23.99
N VAL A 611 5.68 -44.88 24.02
CA VAL A 611 6.35 -44.30 25.19
C VAL A 611 5.76 -42.92 25.48
N GLN A 612 5.17 -42.73 26.67
CA GLN A 612 4.59 -41.45 27.08
C GLN A 612 5.61 -40.60 27.83
N ASN A 613 5.83 -39.35 27.40
CA ASN A 613 6.85 -38.46 27.95
C ASN A 613 6.32 -37.15 28.53
N GLY A 614 4.99 -37.00 28.61
CA GLY A 614 4.34 -35.84 29.23
C GLY A 614 4.77 -34.52 28.58
N ASN A 615 4.95 -33.45 29.35
CA ASN A 615 5.39 -32.15 28.81
C ASN A 615 6.90 -32.01 28.57
N SER A 616 7.66 -33.11 28.70
CA SER A 616 9.09 -33.12 28.46
C SER A 616 9.37 -33.33 26.98
N ALA A 617 10.10 -32.40 26.36
CA ALA A 617 10.60 -32.57 24.99
C ALA A 617 11.76 -33.58 24.89
N VAL A 618 12.20 -34.17 26.01
CA VAL A 618 13.40 -35.00 26.13
C VAL A 618 13.05 -36.46 26.44
N PHE A 619 13.28 -37.37 25.49
CA PHE A 619 13.10 -38.82 25.60
C PHE A 619 14.39 -39.51 26.02
N LEU A 620 14.31 -40.50 26.91
CA LEU A 620 15.47 -41.09 27.56
C LEU A 620 15.73 -42.53 27.11
N GLY A 621 17.00 -42.89 26.89
CA GLY A 621 17.46 -44.29 26.80
C GLY A 621 16.93 -45.10 25.61
N LEU A 622 16.77 -44.49 24.45
CA LEU A 622 16.29 -45.14 23.22
C LEU A 622 17.41 -45.93 22.52
N SER A 623 17.20 -47.19 22.17
CA SER A 623 18.15 -47.97 21.38
C SER A 623 18.21 -47.49 19.91
N PRO A 624 19.31 -47.70 19.16
CA PRO A 624 19.33 -47.48 17.71
C PRO A 624 18.14 -48.14 16.99
N ALA A 625 17.36 -47.33 16.27
CA ALA A 625 16.17 -47.70 15.54
C ALA A 625 15.58 -46.47 14.83
N THR A 626 14.64 -46.69 13.92
CA THR A 626 13.79 -45.64 13.37
C THR A 626 12.60 -45.43 14.29
N TYR A 627 12.43 -44.23 14.86
CA TYR A 627 11.33 -43.90 15.77
C TYR A 627 10.34 -42.95 15.13
N VAL A 628 9.06 -43.08 15.49
CA VAL A 628 8.05 -42.06 15.21
C VAL A 628 7.74 -41.31 16.51
N PHE A 629 8.25 -40.09 16.60
CA PHE A 629 7.93 -39.16 17.67
C PHE A 629 6.61 -38.47 17.39
N GLN A 630 5.84 -38.25 18.44
CA GLN A 630 4.51 -37.69 18.39
C GLN A 630 4.41 -36.54 19.39
N VAL A 631 4.04 -35.36 18.92
CA VAL A 631 3.79 -34.18 19.76
C VAL A 631 2.33 -33.83 19.67
N GLU A 632 1.71 -33.68 20.83
CA GLU A 632 0.33 -33.22 20.99
C GLU A 632 0.34 -31.83 21.62
N ASP A 633 -0.39 -30.87 21.08
CA ASP A 633 -0.52 -29.54 21.70
C ASP A 633 -1.61 -29.54 22.80
N SER A 634 -1.83 -28.38 23.45
CA SER A 634 -2.86 -28.24 24.49
C SER A 634 -4.29 -28.44 23.99
N CYS A 635 -4.46 -28.45 22.67
CA CYS A 635 -5.71 -28.59 21.97
C CYS A 635 -6.00 -30.05 21.60
N GLY A 636 -5.06 -30.95 21.85
CA GLY A 636 -5.16 -32.36 21.52
C GLY A 636 -4.79 -32.68 20.07
N ASN A 637 -4.26 -31.71 19.31
CA ASN A 637 -3.81 -31.93 17.94
C ASN A 637 -2.46 -32.61 17.94
N ILE A 638 -2.25 -33.55 17.02
CA ILE A 638 -1.10 -34.45 17.04
C ILE A 638 -0.29 -34.29 15.74
N ILE A 639 1.03 -34.15 15.88
CA ILE A 639 1.97 -34.26 14.76
C ILE A 639 2.95 -35.40 15.00
N ASN A 640 3.26 -36.15 13.94
CA ASN A 640 4.25 -37.23 13.96
C ASN A 640 5.47 -36.85 13.13
N ARG A 641 6.66 -37.25 13.58
CA ARG A 641 7.89 -37.18 12.79
C ARG A 641 8.71 -38.44 12.98
N THR A 642 9.09 -39.02 11.85
CA THR A 642 10.03 -40.15 11.81
C THR A 642 11.45 -39.62 11.94
N PHE A 643 12.26 -40.27 12.78
CA PHE A 643 13.65 -39.91 12.99
C PHE A 643 14.49 -41.17 13.23
N ASP A 644 15.61 -41.28 12.53
CA ASP A 644 16.53 -42.42 12.61
C ASP A 644 17.58 -42.21 13.70
N ILE A 645 17.73 -43.19 14.59
CA ILE A 645 18.80 -43.21 15.58
C ILE A 645 19.81 -44.31 15.18
N PRO A 646 21.10 -44.00 15.02
CA PRO A 646 21.75 -42.74 15.38
C PRO A 646 21.78 -41.70 14.26
N GLN A 647 21.43 -40.45 14.61
CA GLN A 647 21.74 -39.24 13.85
C GLN A 647 22.49 -38.31 14.82
N PRO A 648 23.83 -38.41 14.90
CA PRO A 648 24.60 -37.70 15.90
C PRO A 648 24.47 -36.19 15.67
N PHE A 649 23.98 -35.48 16.69
CA PHE A 649 23.99 -34.02 16.70
C PHE A 649 25.36 -33.52 17.18
N ASP A 650 26.02 -32.68 16.38
CA ASP A 650 27.26 -32.03 16.80
C ASP A 650 26.93 -30.75 17.57
N PHE A 651 27.28 -30.73 18.85
CA PHE A 651 27.18 -29.54 19.70
C PHE A 651 28.36 -28.61 19.38
N GLY A 652 28.39 -28.09 18.15
CA GLY A 652 29.45 -27.23 17.65
C GLY A 652 29.51 -25.95 18.48
N ILE A 653 30.55 -25.82 19.31
CA ILE A 653 30.84 -24.57 20.02
C ILE A 653 31.46 -23.61 19.01
N THR A 654 30.82 -22.46 18.87
CA THR A 654 31.31 -21.36 18.02
C THR A 654 31.98 -20.32 18.90
N ALA A 655 33.07 -19.73 18.41
CA ALA A 655 33.73 -18.60 19.06
C ALA A 655 33.57 -17.35 18.21
N THR A 656 33.28 -16.22 18.84
CA THR A 656 33.61 -14.92 18.26
C THR A 656 35.11 -14.70 18.35
N LEU A 657 35.68 -13.92 17.42
CA LEU A 657 37.12 -13.68 17.30
C LEU A 657 37.77 -13.33 18.66
N MET A 658 38.70 -14.16 19.12
CA MET A 658 39.33 -14.04 20.44
C MET A 658 40.67 -13.31 20.33
N CYS A 659 40.66 -11.99 20.56
CA CYS A 659 41.86 -11.14 20.52
C CYS A 659 42.19 -10.58 21.91
N THR A 660 43.44 -10.73 22.36
CA THR A 660 43.88 -10.23 23.67
C THR A 660 43.57 -8.73 23.82
N GLY A 661 42.65 -8.37 24.72
CA GLY A 661 42.15 -7.02 25.00
C GLY A 661 40.65 -6.85 24.78
N GLU A 662 40.05 -7.58 23.84
CA GLU A 662 38.70 -7.34 23.31
C GLU A 662 37.63 -8.25 23.93
N PRO A 663 36.35 -7.82 24.00
CA PRO A 663 35.27 -8.71 24.40
C PRO A 663 35.07 -9.81 23.35
N GLY A 664 34.98 -11.05 23.81
CA GLY A 664 34.72 -12.22 22.97
C GLY A 664 33.76 -13.18 23.65
N SER A 665 33.24 -14.16 22.93
CA SER A 665 32.36 -15.18 23.50
C SER A 665 32.54 -16.54 22.83
N ILE A 666 32.35 -17.59 23.60
CA ILE A 666 32.11 -18.93 23.07
C ILE A 666 30.65 -19.30 23.33
N SER A 667 29.97 -19.87 22.34
CA SER A 667 28.52 -20.13 22.36
C SER A 667 28.19 -21.51 21.80
N ALA A 668 27.27 -22.19 22.48
CA ALA A 668 26.68 -23.46 22.06
C ALA A 668 25.19 -23.25 21.66
N PRO A 669 24.56 -24.17 20.90
CA PRO A 669 23.13 -24.17 20.63
C PRO A 669 22.29 -24.03 21.91
N GLY A 670 21.34 -23.10 21.94
CA GLY A 670 20.57 -22.72 23.14
C GLY A 670 19.19 -23.37 23.20
N PHE A 671 18.99 -24.29 24.15
CA PHE A 671 17.71 -24.95 24.41
C PHE A 671 17.20 -24.58 25.81
N GLY A 672 15.96 -24.10 25.91
CA GLY A 672 15.41 -23.53 27.15
C GLY A 672 15.23 -24.48 28.34
N PHE A 673 15.35 -25.80 28.13
CA PHE A 673 15.22 -26.83 29.17
C PHE A 673 16.54 -27.57 29.48
N LEU A 674 17.65 -27.18 28.85
CA LEU A 674 19.00 -27.68 29.19
C LEU A 674 19.70 -26.69 30.13
N ASN A 675 20.54 -27.23 31.01
CA ASN A 675 21.44 -26.43 31.82
C ASN A 675 22.81 -26.40 31.17
N TYR A 676 23.44 -25.24 31.25
CA TYR A 676 24.78 -24.99 30.76
C TYR A 676 25.63 -24.57 31.94
N GLU A 677 26.81 -25.15 32.08
CA GLU A 677 27.78 -24.79 33.09
C GLU A 677 29.15 -24.69 32.43
N TRP A 678 29.57 -23.46 32.15
CA TRP A 678 30.88 -23.21 31.56
C TRP A 678 31.94 -23.18 32.64
N TYR A 679 33.05 -23.89 32.44
CA TYR A 679 34.24 -23.80 33.27
C TYR A 679 35.50 -24.00 32.42
N SER A 680 36.61 -23.45 32.89
CA SER A 680 37.92 -23.67 32.27
C SER A 680 38.61 -24.87 32.93
N ASP A 681 39.38 -25.65 32.17
CA ASP A 681 40.23 -26.74 32.70
C ASP A 681 41.22 -26.24 33.78
N ALA A 682 41.64 -24.98 33.70
CA ALA A 682 42.49 -24.33 34.70
C ALA A 682 41.82 -24.10 36.07
N ASN A 683 40.48 -24.03 36.12
CA ASN A 683 39.70 -23.81 37.34
C ASN A 683 38.39 -24.62 37.29
N PRO A 684 38.45 -25.96 37.38
CA PRO A 684 37.31 -26.83 37.08
C PRO A 684 36.17 -26.75 38.11
N THR A 685 36.39 -26.08 39.25
CA THR A 685 35.38 -25.89 40.30
C THR A 685 34.65 -24.56 40.24
N VAL A 686 34.98 -23.68 39.28
CA VAL A 686 34.41 -22.33 39.17
C VAL A 686 33.52 -22.26 37.93
N ILE A 687 32.22 -22.08 38.13
CA ILE A 687 31.27 -21.85 37.03
C ILE A 687 31.40 -20.41 36.54
N LEU A 688 31.73 -20.25 35.27
CA LEU A 688 31.98 -18.99 34.58
C LEU A 688 30.72 -18.42 33.91
N SER A 689 29.81 -19.29 33.46
CA SER A 689 28.51 -18.91 32.91
C SER A 689 27.51 -20.05 33.06
N THR A 690 26.22 -19.70 33.23
CA THR A 690 25.10 -20.66 33.26
C THR A 690 24.18 -20.55 32.05
N THR A 691 24.52 -19.72 31.06
CA THR A 691 23.77 -19.56 29.81
C THR A 691 24.41 -20.39 28.70
N ALA A 692 23.73 -20.54 27.56
CA ALA A 692 24.26 -21.23 26.38
C ALA A 692 25.54 -20.57 25.79
N SER A 693 25.95 -19.42 26.33
CA SER A 693 27.15 -18.68 25.96
C SER A 693 28.00 -18.31 27.19
N LEU A 694 29.32 -18.33 27.02
CA LEU A 694 30.30 -17.76 27.95
C LEU A 694 30.87 -16.48 27.34
N LEU A 695 30.63 -15.36 28.02
CA LEU A 695 31.15 -14.05 27.66
C LEU A 695 32.50 -13.82 28.35
N PHE A 696 33.48 -13.36 27.58
CA PHE A 696 34.74 -12.78 28.05
C PHE A 696 34.66 -11.27 27.86
N PRO A 697 34.38 -10.48 28.91
CA PRO A 697 34.27 -9.02 28.78
C PRO A 697 35.55 -8.35 28.25
N SER A 698 36.71 -8.98 28.46
CA SER A 698 37.99 -8.67 27.84
C SER A 698 38.85 -9.94 27.86
N TYR A 699 38.99 -10.58 26.71
CA TYR A 699 39.78 -11.81 26.56
C TYR A 699 41.28 -11.49 26.60
N GLN A 700 42.10 -12.36 27.18
CA GLN A 700 43.56 -12.25 27.21
C GLN A 700 44.14 -13.61 26.84
N ASN A 701 45.36 -13.71 26.30
CA ASN A 701 46.00 -15.02 26.06
C ASN A 701 46.15 -15.88 27.33
N SER A 702 46.05 -15.28 28.53
CA SER A 702 45.94 -16.02 29.80
C SER A 702 44.60 -16.74 30.00
N ASN A 703 43.60 -16.42 29.17
CA ASN A 703 42.33 -17.13 29.07
C ASN A 703 42.42 -18.31 28.09
N ASP A 704 43.48 -18.45 27.29
CA ASP A 704 43.67 -19.62 26.42
C ASP A 704 43.69 -20.90 27.24
N GLY A 705 43.12 -21.95 26.68
CA GLY A 705 43.02 -23.22 27.35
C GLY A 705 41.80 -23.99 26.91
N LEU A 706 41.64 -25.16 27.50
CA LEU A 706 40.48 -25.98 27.27
C LEU A 706 39.32 -25.42 28.10
N TYR A 707 38.22 -25.07 27.43
CA TYR A 707 36.95 -24.77 28.07
C TYR A 707 36.03 -25.94 27.91
N HIS A 708 35.27 -26.16 28.97
CA HIS A 708 34.28 -27.18 29.07
C HIS A 708 32.94 -26.47 29.24
N VAL A 709 31.97 -26.82 28.42
CA VAL A 709 30.56 -26.59 28.78
C VAL A 709 29.98 -27.93 29.17
N HIS A 710 29.70 -28.06 30.46
CA HIS A 710 28.90 -29.16 30.94
C HIS A 710 27.44 -28.85 30.59
N ILE A 711 26.90 -29.67 29.70
CA ILE A 711 25.52 -29.60 29.26
C ILE A 711 24.79 -30.74 29.94
N SER A 712 23.83 -30.39 30.78
CA SER A 712 23.08 -31.38 31.53
C SER A 712 21.58 -31.14 31.44
N TYR A 713 20.83 -32.23 31.44
CA TYR A 713 19.39 -32.20 31.62
C TYR A 713 19.04 -32.65 33.05
N THR A 714 18.75 -31.70 33.95
CA THR A 714 18.39 -32.02 35.34
C THR A 714 16.92 -32.40 35.52
N GLY A 715 16.13 -32.42 34.44
CA GLY A 715 14.72 -32.79 34.49
C GLY A 715 14.49 -34.28 34.79
N SER A 716 15.50 -35.13 34.65
CA SER A 716 15.44 -36.56 35.01
C SER A 716 16.81 -37.13 35.34
N ALA A 717 16.93 -37.84 36.47
CA ALA A 717 18.16 -38.55 36.85
C ALA A 717 18.46 -39.79 35.97
N ALA A 718 17.55 -40.16 35.07
CA ALA A 718 17.72 -41.26 34.12
C ALA A 718 18.27 -40.80 32.76
N SER A 719 18.41 -39.48 32.55
CA SER A 719 18.97 -38.93 31.31
C SER A 719 20.47 -39.15 31.25
N CYS A 720 20.96 -39.48 30.07
CA CYS A 720 22.38 -39.52 29.74
C CYS A 720 22.88 -38.24 29.07
N ILE A 721 22.01 -37.23 28.90
CA ILE A 721 22.42 -35.86 28.54
C ILE A 721 23.12 -35.25 29.76
N ASP A 722 24.34 -35.69 29.91
CA ASP A 722 25.36 -35.25 30.85
C ASP A 722 26.67 -35.48 30.11
N PHE A 723 27.03 -34.49 29.32
CA PHE A 723 28.27 -34.53 28.58
C PHE A 723 28.93 -33.18 28.64
N ILE A 724 30.23 -33.21 28.40
CA ILE A 724 31.05 -32.03 28.31
C ILE A 724 31.37 -31.85 26.84
N ALA A 725 30.95 -30.72 26.28
CA ALA A 725 31.48 -30.27 25.01
C ALA A 725 32.76 -29.47 25.29
N ASP A 726 33.82 -29.92 24.66
CA ASP A 726 35.15 -29.35 24.79
C ASP A 726 35.36 -28.33 23.68
N TYR A 727 35.70 -27.11 24.07
CA TYR A 727 36.24 -26.13 23.15
C TYR A 727 37.67 -25.81 23.56
N GLN A 728 38.61 -26.35 22.78
CA GLN A 728 40.00 -25.96 22.92
C GLN A 728 40.15 -24.55 22.35
N LEU A 729 40.19 -23.57 23.25
CA LEU A 729 40.49 -22.20 22.89
C LEU A 729 42.00 -22.09 22.63
N ASN A 730 42.38 -22.35 21.38
CA ASN A 730 43.74 -22.22 20.88
C ASN A 730 43.94 -20.86 20.20
N GLY A 731 45.06 -20.20 20.50
CA GLY A 731 45.68 -19.32 19.52
C GLY A 731 45.90 -20.05 18.17
N SER A 732 45.83 -19.30 17.08
CA SER A 732 45.69 -19.61 15.63
C SER A 732 46.72 -20.63 14.94
N ALA A 733 46.52 -21.28 13.76
CA ALA A 733 47.38 -22.40 13.15
C ALA A 733 47.98 -22.23 11.69
N MET A 734 49.31 -22.12 11.44
CA MET A 734 50.09 -21.49 10.30
C MET A 734 49.44 -20.95 8.97
N ALA A 735 50.13 -20.02 8.29
CA ALA A 735 49.60 -19.04 7.31
C ALA A 735 50.01 -19.20 5.80
N GLN A 736 49.07 -19.09 4.84
CA GLN A 736 49.28 -18.90 3.37
C GLN A 736 48.32 -17.88 2.71
N ALA A 737 48.79 -16.72 2.21
CA ALA A 737 47.96 -15.57 1.84
C ALA A 737 47.79 -15.26 0.34
N GLY A 738 48.50 -15.92 -0.57
CA GLY A 738 48.39 -15.65 -2.02
C GLY A 738 49.42 -14.65 -2.58
N GLN A 739 49.12 -13.98 -3.71
CA GLN A 739 50.03 -13.04 -4.41
C GLN A 739 49.56 -11.58 -4.31
N ASP A 740 50.49 -10.63 -4.43
CA ASP A 740 50.20 -9.20 -4.41
C ASP A 740 49.45 -8.73 -5.69
N VAL A 741 48.55 -7.76 -5.54
CA VAL A 741 47.68 -7.23 -6.61
C VAL A 741 47.66 -5.69 -6.57
N SER A 742 47.56 -5.02 -7.71
CA SER A 742 47.39 -3.56 -7.77
C SER A 742 46.28 -3.14 -8.74
N VAL A 743 45.37 -2.28 -8.28
CA VAL A 743 44.21 -1.76 -9.03
C VAL A 743 44.00 -0.27 -8.72
N SER A 744 43.43 0.50 -9.65
CA SER A 744 43.14 1.93 -9.48
C SER A 744 41.64 2.22 -9.71
N TYR A 745 41.06 3.06 -8.86
CA TYR A 745 39.68 3.53 -8.96
C TYR A 745 39.59 5.06 -8.80
N CYS A 746 38.60 5.65 -9.47
CA CYS A 746 38.31 7.08 -9.36
C CYS A 746 37.37 7.37 -8.18
N GLY A 747 37.93 7.85 -7.08
CA GLY A 747 37.21 8.07 -5.83
C GLY A 747 36.74 6.78 -5.13
N PRO A 748 36.11 6.93 -3.97
CA PRO A 748 35.42 5.86 -3.26
C PRO A 748 34.49 5.01 -4.16
N GLN A 749 34.51 3.70 -3.99
CA GLN A 749 33.69 2.72 -4.72
C GLN A 749 32.58 2.07 -3.86
N GLY A 750 32.40 2.53 -2.63
CA GLY A 750 31.56 1.83 -1.66
C GLY A 750 32.24 0.58 -1.12
N ILE A 751 31.46 -0.48 -0.85
CA ILE A 751 31.97 -1.74 -0.32
C ILE A 751 32.58 -2.58 -1.44
N LEU A 752 33.90 -2.75 -1.41
CA LEU A 752 34.65 -3.63 -2.28
C LEU A 752 34.97 -4.94 -1.54
N ASP A 753 34.54 -6.08 -2.07
CA ASP A 753 34.99 -7.39 -1.58
C ASP A 753 36.40 -7.69 -2.10
N LEU A 754 37.39 -7.45 -1.25
CA LEU A 754 38.80 -7.66 -1.54
C LEU A 754 39.14 -9.14 -1.77
N SER A 755 38.32 -10.08 -1.30
CA SER A 755 38.56 -11.51 -1.51
C SER A 755 38.42 -11.92 -2.97
N ALA A 756 37.57 -11.21 -3.74
CA ALA A 756 37.43 -11.38 -5.17
C ALA A 756 38.69 -10.97 -5.96
N LEU A 757 39.60 -10.22 -5.32
CA LEU A 757 40.87 -9.79 -5.90
C LEU A 757 42.04 -10.72 -5.53
N LEU A 758 41.86 -11.69 -4.63
CA LEU A 758 42.89 -12.67 -4.29
C LEU A 758 42.99 -13.80 -5.33
N SER A 759 44.20 -14.34 -5.52
CA SER A 759 44.39 -15.55 -6.34
C SER A 759 43.71 -16.77 -5.70
N SER A 760 43.28 -17.74 -6.51
CA SER A 760 42.62 -18.99 -6.04
C SER A 760 43.48 -19.91 -5.16
N ALA A 761 44.72 -19.54 -4.85
CA ALA A 761 45.65 -20.30 -4.00
C ALA A 761 45.71 -19.81 -2.53
N ALA A 762 44.99 -18.75 -2.16
CA ALA A 762 44.96 -18.22 -0.80
C ALA A 762 44.12 -19.12 0.13
N ALA A 763 44.62 -19.42 1.34
CA ALA A 763 43.88 -20.20 2.34
C ALA A 763 42.69 -19.40 2.91
N VAL A 764 41.58 -20.07 3.23
CA VAL A 764 40.35 -19.46 3.76
C VAL A 764 40.50 -19.21 5.27
N GLY A 765 39.99 -18.08 5.77
CA GLY A 765 40.02 -17.76 7.21
C GLY A 765 41.21 -16.90 7.67
N GLY A 766 41.91 -16.22 6.77
CA GLY A 766 42.93 -15.22 7.09
C GLY A 766 42.32 -13.87 7.50
N ASN A 767 43.15 -13.03 8.13
CA ASN A 767 42.75 -11.70 8.54
C ASN A 767 43.12 -10.68 7.47
N TRP A 768 42.15 -9.84 7.18
CA TRP A 768 42.35 -8.65 6.38
C TRP A 768 42.83 -7.53 7.29
N SER A 769 43.92 -6.89 6.90
CA SER A 769 44.44 -5.72 7.55
C SER A 769 44.71 -4.64 6.52
N ALA A 770 44.63 -3.39 6.93
CA ALA A 770 45.16 -2.30 6.16
C ALA A 770 46.64 -2.09 6.53
N ALA A 771 47.53 -2.08 5.54
CA ALA A 771 48.93 -1.76 5.75
C ALA A 771 49.19 -0.25 5.76
N GLU A 772 48.60 0.51 4.82
CA GLU A 772 48.64 1.97 4.78
C GLU A 772 47.29 2.53 4.27
N ASN A 773 46.76 3.55 4.95
CA ASN A 773 45.50 4.27 4.68
C ASN A 773 44.17 3.47 4.71
N GLY A 774 44.14 2.13 4.63
CA GLY A 774 42.93 1.27 4.51
C GLY A 774 41.91 1.22 5.66
N SER A 775 41.53 2.34 6.28
CA SER A 775 40.42 2.39 7.23
C SER A 775 39.09 1.86 6.64
N GLN A 776 38.13 1.50 7.48
CA GLN A 776 36.78 1.01 7.10
C GLN A 776 36.73 -0.38 6.43
N LEU A 777 37.75 -1.21 6.63
CA LEU A 777 37.77 -2.62 6.26
C LEU A 777 36.98 -3.47 7.30
N ASN A 778 36.04 -4.30 6.85
CA ASN A 778 35.28 -5.26 7.67
C ASN A 778 35.33 -6.65 7.02
N GLY A 779 36.12 -7.56 7.59
CA GLY A 779 36.45 -8.82 6.91
C GLY A 779 37.14 -8.53 5.58
N SER A 780 36.72 -9.20 4.50
CA SER A 780 37.21 -8.89 3.15
C SER A 780 36.57 -7.66 2.53
N ASN A 781 35.53 -7.11 3.15
CA ASN A 781 34.75 -6.01 2.58
C ASN A 781 35.36 -4.68 3.01
N TRP A 782 36.03 -3.99 2.10
CA TRP A 782 36.52 -2.64 2.34
C TRP A 782 35.50 -1.61 1.93
N ASP A 783 34.96 -0.88 2.91
CA ASP A 783 34.13 0.28 2.63
C ASP A 783 35.01 1.49 2.31
N SER A 784 35.23 1.72 1.02
CA SER A 784 35.97 2.89 0.55
C SER A 784 35.17 4.19 0.63
N SER A 785 33.90 4.18 1.07
CA SER A 785 32.96 5.32 0.97
C SER A 785 33.48 6.65 1.53
N ASN A 786 34.34 6.63 2.56
CA ASN A 786 34.80 7.86 3.25
C ASN A 786 36.33 8.01 3.30
N VAL A 787 37.06 7.36 2.39
CA VAL A 787 38.52 7.42 2.38
C VAL A 787 39.05 8.60 1.55
N ALA A 788 40.17 9.17 1.97
CA ALA A 788 40.82 10.25 1.23
C ALA A 788 41.43 9.73 -0.10
N PRO A 789 41.81 10.59 -1.04
CA PRO A 789 42.62 10.15 -2.16
C PRO A 789 44.01 9.67 -1.72
N GLY A 790 44.49 8.59 -2.30
CA GLY A 790 45.78 8.00 -1.94
C GLY A 790 45.89 6.53 -2.32
N VAL A 791 47.04 5.93 -1.99
CA VAL A 791 47.24 4.49 -2.14
C VAL A 791 46.85 3.82 -0.83
N TYR A 792 45.99 2.82 -0.95
CA TYR A 792 45.42 2.01 0.11
C TYR A 792 45.95 0.60 -0.04
N ASN A 793 46.84 0.22 0.85
CA ASN A 793 47.40 -1.13 0.84
C ASN A 793 46.63 -1.98 1.84
N PHE A 794 46.07 -3.09 1.39
CA PHE A 794 45.41 -4.09 2.21
C PHE A 794 46.26 -5.33 2.22
N VAL A 795 46.65 -5.76 3.40
CA VAL A 795 47.34 -7.02 3.59
C VAL A 795 46.31 -8.04 4.01
N TYR A 796 46.04 -9.01 3.15
CA TYR A 796 45.48 -10.27 3.59
C TYR A 796 46.60 -11.02 4.29
N SER A 797 46.62 -10.99 5.60
CA SER A 797 47.53 -11.77 6.42
C SER A 797 46.74 -12.90 7.04
N ILE A 798 47.00 -14.11 6.60
CA ILE A 798 46.66 -15.22 7.45
C ILE A 798 47.78 -15.29 8.49
N ALA A 799 47.38 -15.23 9.75
CA ALA A 799 48.28 -15.13 10.88
C ALA A 799 47.83 -16.15 11.88
N ASN A 800 48.73 -17.07 12.14
CA ASN A 800 48.35 -18.26 12.83
C ASN A 800 49.52 -18.71 13.72
N CYS A 801 49.34 -18.63 15.04
CA CYS A 801 50.32 -18.91 16.11
C CYS A 801 51.75 -18.72 15.63
N SER A 802 52.13 -17.45 15.47
CA SER A 802 53.50 -17.01 15.17
C SER A 802 54.07 -17.35 13.78
N ALA A 803 53.28 -17.88 12.84
CA ALA A 803 53.58 -17.81 11.41
C ALA A 803 52.61 -16.88 10.69
N THR A 804 53.16 -15.98 9.88
CA THR A 804 52.41 -15.02 9.07
C THR A 804 52.84 -15.13 7.63
N ASP A 805 51.87 -15.26 6.75
CA ASP A 805 52.05 -15.06 5.32
C ASP A 805 51.07 -13.97 4.91
N SER A 806 51.49 -13.13 3.97
CA SER A 806 50.76 -11.91 3.63
C SER A 806 50.79 -11.67 2.13
N ALA A 807 49.63 -11.39 1.57
CA ALA A 807 49.48 -10.84 0.23
C ALA A 807 48.97 -9.41 0.33
N THR A 808 49.56 -8.51 -0.43
CA THR A 808 49.23 -7.08 -0.44
C THR A 808 48.39 -6.74 -1.67
N ILE A 809 47.19 -6.22 -1.43
CA ILE A 809 46.32 -5.60 -2.42
C ILE A 809 46.49 -4.09 -2.31
N SER A 810 47.13 -3.49 -3.31
CA SER A 810 47.29 -2.05 -3.44
C SER A 810 46.15 -1.48 -4.27
N ILE A 811 45.21 -0.82 -3.61
CA ILE A 811 44.15 -0.04 -4.27
C ILE A 811 44.56 1.43 -4.29
N THR A 812 44.70 2.00 -5.48
CA THR A 812 44.87 3.45 -5.61
C THR A 812 43.50 4.10 -5.75
N ILE A 813 43.11 4.92 -4.77
CA ILE A 813 41.96 5.82 -4.90
C ILE A 813 42.49 7.15 -5.41
N GLU A 814 42.30 7.36 -6.71
CA GLU A 814 42.63 8.65 -7.32
C GLU A 814 41.68 9.73 -6.79
N PRO A 815 42.15 10.98 -6.60
CA PRO A 815 41.32 12.06 -6.13
C PRO A 815 40.19 12.31 -7.11
N LYS A 816 38.97 11.90 -6.73
CA LYS A 816 37.78 12.36 -7.42
C LYS A 816 37.74 13.87 -7.28
N PRO A 817 37.79 14.63 -8.38
CA PRO A 817 37.66 16.08 -8.30
C PRO A 817 36.35 16.39 -7.57
N GLN A 818 36.41 17.31 -6.61
CA GLN A 818 35.21 17.77 -5.90
C GLN A 818 34.17 18.21 -6.93
N THR A 819 32.89 17.96 -6.65
CA THR A 819 31.80 18.47 -7.50
C THR A 819 31.96 19.97 -7.65
N PRO A 820 32.17 20.49 -8.88
CA PRO A 820 32.38 21.91 -9.06
C PRO A 820 31.10 22.63 -8.64
N ALA A 821 31.21 23.61 -7.74
CA ALA A 821 30.08 24.43 -7.36
C ALA A 821 29.75 25.32 -8.55
N ALA A 822 28.70 24.96 -9.26
CA ALA A 822 28.16 25.73 -10.35
C ALA A 822 27.35 26.88 -9.76
N SER A 823 27.60 28.09 -10.23
CA SER A 823 26.76 29.23 -9.92
C SER A 823 26.65 30.14 -11.13
N VAL A 824 25.71 31.06 -11.04
CA VAL A 824 25.42 32.03 -12.08
C VAL A 824 25.29 33.39 -11.44
N GLN A 825 25.56 34.45 -12.19
CA GLN A 825 25.27 35.81 -11.72
C GLN A 825 23.78 35.95 -11.36
N GLN A 826 23.48 36.76 -10.34
CA GLN A 826 22.10 37.00 -9.90
C GLN A 826 21.37 37.99 -10.82
N ASN A 827 20.03 37.95 -10.81
CA ASN A 827 19.13 38.85 -11.55
C ASN A 827 19.37 38.81 -13.07
N LEU A 828 19.27 37.63 -13.65
CA LEU A 828 19.39 37.44 -15.09
C LEU A 828 18.12 37.85 -15.81
N CYS A 829 18.21 38.94 -16.57
CA CYS A 829 17.09 39.41 -17.37
C CYS A 829 17.32 39.09 -18.86
N ALA A 830 16.22 38.91 -19.60
CA ALA A 830 16.28 38.69 -21.04
C ALA A 830 17.17 39.75 -21.74
N ARG A 831 17.97 39.30 -22.72
CA ARG A 831 18.96 40.08 -23.50
C ARG A 831 20.25 40.46 -22.78
N GLN A 832 20.44 40.10 -21.52
CA GLN A 832 21.75 40.23 -20.85
C GLN A 832 22.66 39.04 -21.18
N ASP A 833 23.97 39.21 -21.04
CA ASP A 833 24.93 38.10 -21.15
C ASP A 833 24.89 37.28 -19.85
N ILE A 834 24.86 35.95 -19.93
CA ILE A 834 24.95 35.07 -18.76
C ILE A 834 26.41 34.70 -18.51
N GLN A 835 26.91 35.02 -17.32
CA GLN A 835 28.19 34.52 -16.83
C GLN A 835 27.95 33.31 -15.91
N LEU A 836 28.44 32.16 -16.35
CA LEU A 836 28.52 30.96 -15.53
C LEU A 836 29.82 30.96 -14.75
N PHE A 837 29.76 30.46 -13.52
CA PHE A 837 30.90 30.29 -12.65
C PHE A 837 31.00 28.84 -12.21
N SER A 838 32.23 28.35 -12.13
CA SER A 838 32.56 27.08 -11.50
C SER A 838 33.63 27.33 -10.44
N SER A 839 33.49 26.69 -9.27
CA SER A 839 34.56 26.69 -8.28
C SER A 839 35.88 26.18 -8.89
N GLN A 840 36.99 26.84 -8.56
CA GLN A 840 38.30 26.43 -9.04
C GLN A 840 38.77 25.17 -8.34
N ILE A 841 39.08 24.14 -9.12
CA ILE A 841 39.66 22.88 -8.69
C ILE A 841 41.04 22.81 -9.30
N THR A 842 42.05 22.84 -8.44
CA THR A 842 43.46 22.96 -8.86
C THR A 842 43.85 21.76 -9.73
N GLY A 843 44.36 22.03 -10.94
CA GLY A 843 44.84 21.00 -11.87
C GLY A 843 43.76 20.32 -12.71
N ALA A 844 42.48 20.64 -12.50
CA ALA A 844 41.37 20.05 -13.27
C ALA A 844 41.04 20.84 -14.54
N THR A 845 40.53 20.14 -15.55
CA THR A 845 39.86 20.74 -16.73
C THR A 845 38.35 20.64 -16.60
N TYR A 846 37.60 21.53 -17.24
CA TYR A 846 36.14 21.61 -17.08
C TYR A 846 35.43 21.21 -18.36
N GLN A 847 34.21 20.70 -18.21
CA GLN A 847 33.26 20.53 -19.30
C GLN A 847 31.88 20.96 -18.84
N TRP A 848 31.37 22.01 -19.48
CA TRP A 848 30.01 22.48 -19.35
C TRP A 848 29.13 21.87 -20.44
N ASN A 849 27.91 21.48 -20.07
CA ASN A 849 26.83 21.14 -20.98
C ASN A 849 25.56 21.87 -20.54
N GLY A 850 24.75 22.33 -21.49
CA GLY A 850 23.50 23.02 -21.17
C GLY A 850 22.49 23.02 -22.30
N PRO A 851 21.35 23.69 -22.08
CA PRO A 851 20.28 23.85 -23.06
C PRO A 851 20.77 24.38 -24.42
N ASN A 852 19.99 24.11 -25.46
CA ASN A 852 20.30 24.50 -26.84
C ASN A 852 21.66 23.95 -27.36
N GLY A 853 22.08 22.79 -26.84
CA GLY A 853 23.33 22.14 -27.23
C GLY A 853 24.59 22.89 -26.78
N PHE A 854 24.49 23.74 -25.76
CA PHE A 854 25.62 24.49 -25.23
C PHE A 854 26.69 23.54 -24.67
N VAL A 855 27.93 23.69 -25.13
CA VAL A 855 29.11 22.99 -24.60
C VAL A 855 30.29 23.95 -24.45
N SER A 856 31.06 23.81 -23.38
CA SER A 856 32.26 24.65 -23.17
C SER A 856 33.30 23.94 -22.29
N SER A 857 34.59 24.15 -22.57
CA SER A 857 35.68 23.68 -21.71
C SER A 857 36.28 24.78 -20.81
N ASN A 858 35.79 26.01 -20.94
CA ASN A 858 36.22 27.11 -20.08
C ASN A 858 35.62 26.94 -18.68
N GLN A 859 36.39 27.24 -17.63
CA GLN A 859 35.91 27.19 -16.26
C GLN A 859 34.70 28.11 -16.03
N ASN A 860 34.77 29.36 -16.52
CA ASN A 860 33.74 30.39 -16.34
C ASN A 860 33.27 30.93 -17.71
N PRO A 861 32.40 30.21 -18.44
CA PRO A 861 31.98 30.63 -19.78
C PRO A 861 30.94 31.78 -19.75
N ILE A 862 30.89 32.54 -20.85
CA ILE A 862 29.89 33.59 -21.10
C ILE A 862 28.98 33.16 -22.23
N ILE A 863 27.67 33.26 -22.02
CA ILE A 863 26.63 33.07 -23.05
C ILE A 863 26.07 34.45 -23.38
N GLN A 864 26.29 34.91 -24.61
CA GLN A 864 25.90 36.27 -25.00
C GLN A 864 24.43 36.36 -25.39
N ASN A 865 23.79 37.50 -25.10
CA ASN A 865 22.41 37.83 -25.49
C ASN A 865 21.38 36.74 -25.13
N ALA A 866 21.24 36.47 -23.84
CA ALA A 866 20.39 35.41 -23.34
C ALA A 866 18.92 35.59 -23.75
N ASN A 867 18.28 34.48 -24.16
CA ASN A 867 16.86 34.39 -24.43
C ASN A 867 16.27 33.15 -23.74
N ALA A 868 14.95 32.96 -23.80
CA ALA A 868 14.27 31.85 -23.12
C ALA A 868 14.83 30.44 -23.46
N GLN A 869 15.44 30.23 -24.64
CA GLN A 869 16.05 28.93 -24.99
C GLN A 869 17.37 28.67 -24.26
N ASN A 870 17.96 29.70 -23.65
CA ASN A 870 19.12 29.59 -22.78
C ASN A 870 18.73 29.33 -21.32
N ALA A 871 17.45 29.34 -20.96
CA ALA A 871 16.99 28.96 -19.63
C ALA A 871 17.03 27.43 -19.45
N GLY A 872 17.23 26.99 -18.22
CA GLY A 872 17.31 25.57 -17.85
C GLY A 872 18.61 25.21 -17.16
N ILE A 873 18.85 23.91 -17.01
CA ILE A 873 19.92 23.39 -16.16
C ILE A 873 21.24 23.33 -16.94
N TYR A 874 22.22 24.08 -16.48
CA TYR A 874 23.59 23.98 -16.94
C TYR A 874 24.38 23.13 -15.98
N THR A 875 25.19 22.27 -16.54
CA THR A 875 25.92 21.28 -15.80
C THR A 875 27.40 21.38 -16.09
N VAL A 876 28.23 21.17 -15.08
CA VAL A 876 29.67 21.21 -15.19
C VAL A 876 30.27 19.99 -14.51
N GLN A 877 31.22 19.37 -15.19
CA GLN A 877 32.08 18.34 -14.62
C GLN A 877 33.53 18.82 -14.68
N ALA A 878 34.29 18.47 -13.65
CA ALA A 878 35.73 18.64 -13.63
C ALA A 878 36.42 17.30 -13.85
N TYR A 879 37.55 17.33 -14.55
CA TYR A 879 38.37 16.19 -14.90
C TYR A 879 39.77 16.40 -14.33
N LEU A 880 40.25 15.44 -13.54
CA LEU A 880 41.62 15.41 -13.03
C LEU A 880 42.24 14.07 -13.47
N GLY A 881 42.99 14.10 -14.58
CA GLY A 881 43.39 12.87 -15.27
C GLY A 881 42.17 12.17 -15.90
N ASP A 882 42.05 10.86 -15.69
CA ASP A 882 40.91 10.04 -16.16
C ASP A 882 39.70 10.10 -15.20
N CYS A 883 39.84 10.74 -14.04
CA CYS A 883 38.77 10.83 -13.05
C CYS A 883 37.86 12.04 -13.25
N VAL A 884 36.56 11.76 -13.23
CA VAL A 884 35.48 12.74 -13.45
C VAL A 884 34.77 13.02 -12.12
N SER A 885 34.50 14.29 -11.85
CA SER A 885 33.66 14.70 -10.72
C SER A 885 32.20 14.27 -10.92
N ASP A 886 31.42 14.29 -9.85
CA ASP A 886 29.97 14.37 -10.01
C ASP A 886 29.61 15.69 -10.69
N GLN A 887 28.41 15.73 -11.27
CA GLN A 887 27.94 16.87 -12.03
C GLN A 887 27.48 17.99 -11.09
N GLY A 888 28.15 19.14 -11.15
CA GLY A 888 27.65 20.37 -10.56
C GLY A 888 26.57 20.95 -11.48
N SER A 889 25.46 21.41 -10.93
CA SER A 889 24.38 22.02 -11.71
C SER A 889 24.04 23.40 -11.18
N VAL A 890 23.78 24.31 -12.11
CA VAL A 890 23.12 25.59 -11.82
C VAL A 890 21.95 25.72 -12.76
N GLU A 891 20.78 25.99 -12.19
CA GLU A 891 19.62 26.34 -12.98
C GLU A 891 19.69 27.82 -13.32
N ILE A 892 19.53 28.10 -14.61
CA ILE A 892 19.45 29.45 -15.11
C ILE A 892 17.98 29.74 -15.37
N VAL A 893 17.42 30.61 -14.54
CA VAL A 893 16.14 31.26 -14.80
C VAL A 893 16.43 32.63 -15.40
N ILE A 894 15.85 32.92 -16.56
CA ILE A 894 15.95 34.22 -17.21
C ILE A 894 14.63 34.92 -16.97
N GLY A 895 14.63 35.94 -16.11
CA GLY A 895 13.47 36.78 -15.87
C GLY A 895 13.16 37.61 -17.10
N ASP A 896 11.88 37.71 -17.43
CA ASP A 896 11.43 38.62 -18.48
C ASP A 896 11.49 40.07 -17.98
N ILE A 897 11.68 40.99 -18.91
CA ILE A 897 11.59 42.42 -18.61
C ILE A 897 10.10 42.74 -18.42
N PRO A 898 9.67 43.28 -17.26
CA PRO A 898 8.26 43.55 -16.99
C PRO A 898 7.59 44.33 -18.12
N PRO A 899 6.62 43.75 -18.84
CA PRO A 899 5.92 44.47 -19.89
C PRO A 899 4.82 45.31 -19.26
N PHE A 900 5.03 46.63 -19.15
CA PHE A 900 4.00 47.54 -18.64
C PHE A 900 3.90 48.83 -19.43
N THR A 901 2.74 49.46 -19.34
CA THR A 901 2.51 50.84 -19.76
C THR A 901 2.00 51.67 -18.58
N ILE A 902 2.22 52.98 -18.62
CA ILE A 902 1.63 53.91 -17.66
C ILE A 902 0.29 54.40 -18.21
N SER A 903 -0.77 54.25 -17.41
CA SER A 903 -2.07 54.87 -17.66
C SER A 903 -2.32 55.98 -16.64
N ALA A 904 -2.90 57.08 -17.08
CA ALA A 904 -3.34 58.18 -16.23
C ALA A 904 -4.83 58.45 -16.50
N ILE A 905 -5.67 58.19 -15.50
CA ILE A 905 -7.12 58.31 -15.61
C ILE A 905 -7.72 59.03 -14.41
N CYS A 906 -8.87 59.66 -14.65
CA CYS A 906 -9.67 60.27 -13.61
C CYS A 906 -10.66 59.26 -13.02
N VAL A 907 -10.50 58.94 -11.74
CA VAL A 907 -11.43 58.10 -10.98
C VAL A 907 -11.95 58.94 -9.81
N ASP A 908 -13.27 59.12 -9.72
CA ASP A 908 -13.92 59.91 -8.65
C ASP A 908 -13.28 61.30 -8.41
N ASN A 909 -12.97 62.00 -9.51
CA ASN A 909 -12.32 63.31 -9.51
C ASN A 909 -10.87 63.34 -8.96
N ARG A 910 -10.21 62.18 -8.87
CA ARG A 910 -8.78 62.05 -8.56
C ARG A 910 -8.02 61.58 -9.78
N MET A 911 -6.89 62.21 -10.09
CA MET A 911 -6.00 61.79 -11.16
C MET A 911 -5.14 60.63 -10.64
N MET A 912 -5.51 59.42 -11.04
CA MET A 912 -4.81 58.20 -10.67
C MET A 912 -3.88 57.79 -11.80
N MET A 913 -2.62 57.52 -11.48
CA MET A 913 -1.71 56.83 -12.38
C MET A 913 -1.54 55.38 -11.96
N SER A 914 -1.50 54.48 -12.93
CA SER A 914 -1.18 53.10 -12.68
C SER A 914 -0.32 52.50 -13.77
N ALA A 915 0.51 51.53 -13.41
CA ALA A 915 0.99 50.53 -14.35
C ALA A 915 -0.19 49.65 -14.76
N THR A 916 -0.37 49.46 -16.07
CA THR A 916 -1.39 48.58 -16.63
C THR A 916 -0.73 47.47 -17.45
N THR A 917 -0.93 46.22 -17.04
CA THR A 917 -0.52 44.97 -17.72
C THR A 917 -1.42 43.83 -17.24
N ALA A 918 -1.49 42.73 -18.00
CA ALA A 918 -2.30 41.55 -17.65
C ALA A 918 -1.69 40.70 -16.52
N ASP A 919 -0.39 40.86 -16.22
CA ASP A 919 0.41 39.90 -15.43
C ASP A 919 1.06 40.50 -14.18
N LEU A 920 0.54 41.62 -13.66
CA LEU A 920 1.05 42.21 -12.40
C LEU A 920 0.56 41.38 -11.20
N SER A 921 1.35 40.37 -10.81
CA SER A 921 1.20 39.64 -9.55
C SER A 921 1.51 40.53 -8.33
N SER A 922 1.26 40.02 -7.12
CA SER A 922 1.59 40.72 -5.85
C SER A 922 3.08 40.97 -5.63
N ASP A 923 3.93 40.34 -6.44
CA ASP A 923 5.38 40.27 -6.20
C ASP A 923 6.14 41.38 -6.94
N TYR A 924 5.42 42.21 -7.69
CA TYR A 924 5.97 43.40 -8.30
C TYR A 924 6.11 44.54 -7.29
N SER A 925 7.25 45.22 -7.34
CA SER A 925 7.46 46.47 -6.62
C SER A 925 7.45 47.66 -7.56
N PHE A 926 6.81 48.74 -7.11
CA PHE A 926 6.62 49.97 -7.87
C PHE A 926 7.41 51.09 -7.23
N SER A 927 8.11 51.88 -8.04
CA SER A 927 8.80 53.09 -7.60
C SER A 927 8.50 54.23 -8.57
N TRP A 928 7.59 55.11 -8.15
CA TRP A 928 7.26 56.35 -8.85
C TRP A 928 8.18 57.47 -8.41
N THR A 929 8.66 58.24 -9.38
CA THR A 929 9.31 59.52 -9.18
C THR A 929 8.65 60.58 -10.06
N GLY A 930 8.64 61.83 -9.62
CA GLY A 930 8.03 62.91 -10.38
C GLY A 930 8.51 64.31 -9.98
N PRO A 931 7.89 65.36 -10.55
CA PRO A 931 8.24 66.75 -10.27
C PRO A 931 8.15 67.08 -8.77
N ASN A 932 8.90 68.09 -8.32
CA ASN A 932 8.97 68.52 -6.92
C ASN A 932 9.34 67.40 -5.92
N ASN A 933 10.15 66.43 -6.35
CA ASN A 933 10.55 65.25 -5.56
C ASN A 933 9.36 64.38 -5.13
N PHE A 934 8.32 64.29 -5.96
CA PHE A 934 7.25 63.32 -5.75
C PHE A 934 7.83 61.91 -5.73
N LEU A 935 7.48 61.14 -4.69
CA LEU A 935 7.87 59.74 -4.52
C LEU A 935 6.65 58.94 -4.08
N SER A 936 6.43 57.78 -4.69
CA SER A 936 5.40 56.83 -4.24
C SER A 936 5.82 55.40 -4.58
N SER A 937 5.41 54.45 -3.74
CA SER A 937 5.54 53.02 -4.02
C SER A 937 4.19 52.33 -4.24
N GLN A 938 3.11 53.12 -4.35
CA GLN A 938 1.75 52.62 -4.55
C GLN A 938 1.44 52.46 -6.05
N ASN A 939 0.61 51.48 -6.38
CA ASN A 939 0.04 51.31 -7.72
C ASN A 939 -1.40 50.79 -7.57
N PRO A 940 -2.45 51.57 -7.95
CA PRO A 940 -2.38 52.93 -8.50
C PRO A 940 -1.85 53.96 -7.48
N THR A 941 -1.29 55.07 -7.99
CA THR A 941 -0.84 56.22 -7.19
C THR A 941 -1.67 57.45 -7.51
N ASP A 942 -2.05 58.22 -6.49
CA ASP A 942 -2.82 59.46 -6.64
C ASP A 942 -1.87 60.64 -6.83
N ILE A 943 -1.98 61.34 -7.96
CA ILE A 943 -1.20 62.54 -8.26
C ILE A 943 -2.05 63.82 -8.26
N SER A 944 -3.28 63.77 -7.75
CA SER A 944 -4.21 64.91 -7.75
C SER A 944 -3.59 66.16 -7.13
N GLY A 945 -3.58 67.27 -7.88
CA GLY A 945 -3.04 68.55 -7.41
C GLY A 945 -1.51 68.63 -7.31
N ASN A 946 -0.77 67.58 -7.70
CA ASN A 946 0.69 67.67 -7.85
C ASN A 946 1.06 68.45 -9.12
N ALA A 947 2.32 68.86 -9.23
CA ALA A 947 2.79 69.59 -10.42
C ALA A 947 2.73 68.71 -11.69
N ALA A 948 2.33 69.33 -12.80
CA ALA A 948 2.45 68.73 -14.13
C ALA A 948 3.93 68.53 -14.50
N GLY A 949 4.23 67.54 -15.33
CA GLY A 949 5.60 67.21 -15.76
C GLY A 949 5.81 65.71 -16.00
N SER A 950 7.08 65.30 -16.15
CA SER A 950 7.46 63.90 -16.37
C SER A 950 7.41 63.11 -15.08
N TYR A 951 6.61 62.05 -15.06
CA TYR A 951 6.59 61.04 -14.01
C TYR A 951 7.24 59.76 -14.54
N SER A 952 8.16 59.20 -13.76
CA SER A 952 8.86 57.97 -14.10
C SER A 952 8.43 56.85 -13.16
N LEU A 953 8.05 55.71 -13.71
CA LEU A 953 7.79 54.49 -12.95
C LEU A 953 8.86 53.47 -13.26
N THR A 954 9.49 52.95 -12.21
CA THR A 954 10.25 51.69 -12.27
C THR A 954 9.43 50.56 -11.68
N VAL A 955 9.21 49.51 -12.47
CA VAL A 955 8.56 48.27 -12.05
C VAL A 955 9.63 47.19 -11.96
N THR A 956 9.68 46.50 -10.83
CA THR A 956 10.60 45.37 -10.60
C THR A 956 9.78 44.12 -10.34
N ASN A 957 10.01 43.04 -11.10
CA ASN A 957 9.38 41.74 -10.83
C ASN A 957 10.06 40.99 -9.68
N ALA A 958 9.54 39.79 -9.37
CA ALA A 958 10.08 38.91 -8.34
C ALA A 958 11.54 38.50 -8.60
N GLU A 959 11.93 38.37 -9.87
CA GLU A 959 13.28 37.99 -10.32
C GLU A 959 14.28 39.17 -10.27
N GLY A 960 13.84 40.36 -9.85
CA GLY A 960 14.68 41.55 -9.76
C GLY A 960 14.91 42.27 -11.10
N CYS A 961 14.22 41.85 -12.16
CA CYS A 961 14.26 42.51 -13.47
C CYS A 961 13.41 43.78 -13.45
N THR A 962 14.04 44.88 -13.85
CA THR A 962 13.44 46.21 -13.83
C THR A 962 13.12 46.70 -15.23
N ALA A 963 11.95 47.29 -15.40
CA ALA A 963 11.65 48.17 -16.52
C ALA A 963 11.29 49.56 -15.99
N THR A 964 11.78 50.59 -16.69
CA THR A 964 11.48 51.99 -16.35
C THR A 964 10.78 52.64 -17.54
N PHE A 965 9.65 53.29 -17.27
CA PHE A 965 8.91 54.05 -18.26
C PHE A 965 8.66 55.46 -17.75
N GLU A 966 8.79 56.45 -18.64
CA GLU A 966 8.51 57.85 -18.34
C GLU A 966 7.25 58.29 -19.07
N GLN A 967 6.37 59.00 -18.36
CA GLN A 967 5.13 59.55 -18.88
C GLN A 967 5.02 61.03 -18.52
N ASP A 968 4.92 61.88 -19.54
CA ASP A 968 4.60 63.29 -19.37
C ASP A 968 3.11 63.47 -19.05
N ILE A 969 2.81 64.08 -17.90
CA ILE A 969 1.46 64.41 -17.45
C ILE A 969 1.26 65.92 -17.54
N ALA A 970 0.38 66.34 -18.45
CA ALA A 970 0.12 67.76 -18.67
C ALA A 970 -0.86 68.38 -17.67
N VAL A 971 -1.72 67.56 -17.05
CA VAL A 971 -2.76 67.98 -16.11
C VAL A 971 -2.95 66.91 -15.03
N THR A 972 -2.96 67.30 -13.76
CA THR A 972 -3.15 66.44 -12.59
C THR A 972 -4.49 66.67 -11.88
N LEU A 973 -5.35 67.57 -12.40
CA LEU A 973 -6.71 67.80 -11.90
C LEU A 973 -7.77 67.36 -12.91
N CYS A 974 -8.77 66.62 -12.43
CA CYS A 974 -9.82 66.04 -13.27
C CYS A 974 -10.95 67.00 -13.59
N GLN A 975 -11.28 67.91 -12.66
CA GLN A 975 -12.31 68.93 -12.82
C GLN A 975 -11.81 70.28 -12.31
N ILE A 976 -12.38 71.34 -12.85
CA ILE A 976 -12.11 72.71 -12.40
C ILE A 976 -12.97 72.96 -11.14
N PRO A 977 -12.42 73.49 -10.03
CA PRO A 977 -13.19 73.74 -8.82
C PRO A 977 -14.43 74.62 -9.06
N HIS A 978 -15.58 74.25 -8.51
CA HIS A 978 -16.83 74.99 -8.67
C HIS A 978 -17.11 75.97 -7.53
N GLY A 979 -16.28 76.01 -6.49
CA GLY A 979 -16.48 76.85 -5.32
C GLY A 979 -15.18 77.39 -4.74
N VAL A 980 -15.21 78.65 -4.33
CA VAL A 980 -14.15 79.31 -3.56
C VAL A 980 -14.78 79.90 -2.31
N SER A 981 -14.32 79.49 -1.14
CA SER A 981 -14.77 79.95 0.17
C SER A 981 -13.65 80.72 0.86
N VAL A 982 -13.62 82.03 0.67
CA VAL A 982 -12.54 82.88 1.19
C VAL A 982 -12.80 83.18 2.68
N ASN A 983 -12.53 82.20 3.54
CA ASN A 983 -12.79 82.25 4.98
C ASN A 983 -11.51 82.13 5.83
N GLY A 984 -10.36 81.86 5.20
CA GLY A 984 -9.05 81.78 5.81
C GLY A 984 -8.81 80.49 6.62
N ASP A 985 -9.56 79.42 6.35
CA ASP A 985 -9.36 78.11 6.99
C ASP A 985 -8.29 77.25 6.29
N GLY A 986 -7.74 77.72 5.17
CA GLY A 986 -6.74 77.04 4.38
C GLY A 986 -7.32 76.08 3.33
N ALA A 987 -8.65 75.93 3.23
CA ALA A 987 -9.33 75.06 2.28
C ALA A 987 -10.22 75.87 1.32
N ASN A 988 -10.01 75.69 0.00
CA ASN A 988 -10.76 76.39 -1.05
C ASN A 988 -10.75 77.94 -0.92
N ASP A 989 -9.71 78.52 -0.31
CA ASP A 989 -9.55 79.97 -0.14
C ASP A 989 -9.17 80.70 -1.45
N SER A 990 -8.80 79.94 -2.47
CA SER A 990 -8.47 80.40 -3.83
C SER A 990 -9.13 79.51 -4.88
N PHE A 991 -9.27 80.05 -6.09
CA PHE A 991 -9.55 79.25 -7.28
C PHE A 991 -8.25 78.61 -7.76
N ASP A 992 -7.84 77.53 -7.09
CA ASP A 992 -6.60 76.81 -7.38
C ASP A 992 -6.72 75.94 -8.64
N LEU A 993 -5.87 76.24 -9.62
CA LEU A 993 -5.72 75.55 -10.89
C LEU A 993 -4.29 75.04 -11.11
N SER A 994 -3.49 74.94 -10.07
CA SER A 994 -2.08 74.50 -10.11
C SER A 994 -1.87 73.18 -10.85
N GLY A 995 -2.83 72.25 -10.77
CA GLY A 995 -2.78 70.99 -11.51
C GLY A 995 -3.20 71.05 -12.98
N PHE A 996 -3.47 72.22 -13.57
CA PHE A 996 -3.81 72.36 -15.00
C PHE A 996 -2.61 72.76 -15.89
N GLY A 997 -1.40 72.75 -15.34
CA GLY A 997 -0.15 73.00 -16.07
C GLY A 997 0.34 74.44 -15.97
N GLU A 998 1.49 74.72 -16.59
CA GLU A 998 2.11 76.05 -16.59
C GLU A 998 1.50 76.97 -17.67
N ASN A 999 1.78 78.29 -17.58
CA ASN A 999 1.34 79.31 -18.53
C ASN A 999 -0.19 79.50 -18.69
N LEU A 1000 -1.00 79.05 -17.71
CA LEU A 1000 -2.44 79.22 -17.75
C LEU A 1000 -2.83 80.70 -17.79
N LYS A 1001 -3.75 81.04 -18.70
CA LYS A 1001 -4.41 82.33 -18.79
C LYS A 1001 -5.82 82.17 -18.29
N VAL A 1002 -6.18 82.95 -17.29
CA VAL A 1002 -7.50 82.91 -16.67
C VAL A 1002 -8.16 84.28 -16.82
N LYS A 1003 -9.39 84.29 -17.33
CA LYS A 1003 -10.31 85.42 -17.28
C LYS A 1003 -11.54 85.02 -16.50
N ILE A 1004 -11.99 85.88 -15.59
CA ILE A 1004 -13.21 85.68 -14.82
C ILE A 1004 -14.17 86.82 -15.14
N PHE A 1005 -15.43 86.48 -15.36
CA PHE A 1005 -16.50 87.35 -15.81
C PHE A 1005 -17.64 87.37 -14.80
N ASN A 1006 -18.30 88.52 -14.66
CA ASN A 1006 -19.56 88.61 -13.94
C ASN A 1006 -20.74 88.07 -14.79
N ARG A 1007 -21.94 88.01 -14.22
CA ARG A 1007 -23.17 87.56 -14.89
C ARG A 1007 -23.57 88.34 -16.16
N TYR A 1008 -22.96 89.50 -16.40
CA TYR A 1008 -23.21 90.34 -17.58
C TYR A 1008 -22.17 90.13 -18.68
N GLY A 1009 -21.23 89.19 -18.50
CA GLY A 1009 -20.15 88.93 -19.46
C GLY A 1009 -19.01 89.95 -19.42
N MET A 1010 -18.91 90.77 -18.37
CA MET A 1010 -17.79 91.70 -18.19
C MET A 1010 -16.65 91.02 -17.45
N VAL A 1011 -15.42 91.12 -17.97
CA VAL A 1011 -14.19 90.64 -17.29
C VAL A 1011 -14.00 91.42 -15.99
N VAL A 1012 -14.01 90.71 -14.86
CA VAL A 1012 -13.74 91.25 -13.52
C VAL A 1012 -12.33 90.95 -13.03
N TYR A 1013 -11.70 89.88 -13.54
CA TYR A 1013 -10.32 89.49 -13.22
C TYR A 1013 -9.67 88.83 -14.43
N GLU A 1014 -8.36 89.04 -14.62
CA GLU A 1014 -7.58 88.44 -15.69
C GLU A 1014 -6.12 88.31 -15.25
N MET A 1015 -5.51 87.15 -15.50
CA MET A 1015 -4.10 86.91 -15.20
C MET A 1015 -3.49 85.89 -16.17
N ASN A 1016 -2.21 86.09 -16.52
CA ASN A 1016 -1.38 85.11 -17.22
C ASN A 1016 -0.49 84.38 -16.21
N ASN A 1017 -0.06 83.16 -16.55
CA ASN A 1017 0.74 82.29 -15.68
C ASN A 1017 0.04 82.06 -14.33
N TYR A 1018 -1.27 81.85 -14.41
CA TYR A 1018 -2.14 81.65 -13.27
C TYR A 1018 -1.90 80.28 -12.64
N VAL A 1019 -1.94 80.21 -11.32
CA VAL A 1019 -1.83 79.01 -10.50
C VAL A 1019 -3.04 79.00 -9.56
N ASP A 1020 -3.09 79.93 -8.60
CA ASP A 1020 -4.12 80.00 -7.56
C ASP A 1020 -4.44 81.45 -7.11
N GLN A 1021 -4.06 82.47 -7.87
CA GLN A 1021 -3.99 83.85 -7.37
C GLN A 1021 -5.35 84.55 -7.18
N TRP A 1022 -6.47 83.94 -7.61
CA TRP A 1022 -7.80 84.53 -7.44
C TRP A 1022 -8.48 84.04 -6.16
N HIS A 1023 -8.68 84.98 -5.24
CA HIS A 1023 -9.37 84.86 -3.96
C HIS A 1023 -10.64 85.72 -3.95
N GLY A 1024 -11.33 85.83 -5.09
CA GLY A 1024 -12.56 86.62 -5.22
C GLY A 1024 -12.36 88.13 -5.30
N GLN A 1025 -11.20 88.62 -5.70
CA GLN A 1025 -10.93 90.04 -5.97
C GLN A 1025 -11.14 90.40 -7.45
N CYS A 1026 -11.46 91.65 -7.76
CA CYS A 1026 -11.46 92.17 -9.13
C CYS A 1026 -10.10 92.79 -9.49
N LYS A 1027 -9.92 93.22 -10.75
CA LYS A 1027 -8.65 93.71 -11.30
C LYS A 1027 -7.98 94.86 -10.51
N ASN A 1028 -8.74 95.65 -9.78
CA ASN A 1028 -8.22 96.75 -8.95
C ASN A 1028 -7.97 96.37 -7.47
N GLY A 1029 -8.11 95.08 -7.13
CA GLY A 1029 -7.95 94.56 -5.77
C GLY A 1029 -9.21 94.65 -4.90
N SER A 1030 -10.30 95.26 -5.37
CA SER A 1030 -11.57 95.31 -4.61
C SER A 1030 -12.23 93.94 -4.57
N LEU A 1031 -12.96 93.69 -3.48
CA LEU A 1031 -13.60 92.40 -3.23
C LEU A 1031 -14.90 92.27 -4.03
N LEU A 1032 -15.05 91.13 -4.72
CA LEU A 1032 -16.28 90.79 -5.44
C LEU A 1032 -17.32 90.20 -4.48
N PRO A 1033 -18.63 90.49 -4.65
CA PRO A 1033 -19.69 89.94 -3.80
C PRO A 1033 -19.88 88.43 -4.03
N SER A 1034 -20.45 87.74 -3.03
CA SER A 1034 -20.82 86.32 -3.13
C SER A 1034 -21.79 86.09 -4.29
N ALA A 1035 -21.35 85.36 -5.31
CA ALA A 1035 -22.11 85.12 -6.53
C ALA A 1035 -21.43 84.04 -7.39
N THR A 1036 -22.16 83.54 -8.40
CA THR A 1036 -21.59 82.77 -9.49
C THR A 1036 -20.87 83.69 -10.48
N TYR A 1037 -19.60 83.40 -10.73
CA TYR A 1037 -18.78 84.00 -11.77
C TYR A 1037 -18.52 82.98 -12.87
N TYR A 1038 -18.27 83.45 -14.08
CA TYR A 1038 -17.94 82.60 -15.22
C TYR A 1038 -16.46 82.72 -15.54
N TYR A 1039 -15.78 81.63 -15.91
CA TYR A 1039 -14.37 81.67 -16.27
C TYR A 1039 -14.14 81.29 -17.73
N LEU A 1040 -13.02 81.76 -18.25
CA LEU A 1040 -12.37 81.30 -19.47
C LEU A 1040 -10.92 80.97 -19.11
N ILE A 1041 -10.52 79.73 -19.32
CA ILE A 1041 -9.17 79.23 -19.04
C ILE A 1041 -8.57 78.73 -20.35
N GLN A 1042 -7.34 79.13 -20.63
CA GLN A 1042 -6.58 78.69 -21.80
C GLN A 1042 -5.11 78.51 -21.42
N GLY A 1043 -4.50 77.40 -21.82
CA GLY A 1043 -3.07 77.15 -21.63
C GLY A 1043 -2.49 76.33 -22.77
N ASP A 1044 -1.19 76.05 -22.72
CA ASP A 1044 -0.49 75.34 -23.77
C ASP A 1044 -0.97 73.88 -23.91
N ALA A 1045 -1.35 73.24 -22.79
CA ALA A 1045 -1.92 71.89 -22.75
C ALA A 1045 -3.43 71.82 -22.45
N VAL A 1046 -4.07 72.97 -22.23
CA VAL A 1046 -5.49 73.06 -21.89
C VAL A 1046 -6.23 73.82 -23.01
N PRO A 1047 -7.05 73.14 -23.83
CA PRO A 1047 -7.89 73.84 -24.80
C PRO A 1047 -8.81 74.81 -24.08
N GLU A 1048 -9.29 75.83 -24.78
CA GLU A 1048 -10.15 76.86 -24.21
C GLU A 1048 -11.34 76.25 -23.44
N LYS A 1049 -11.34 76.38 -22.11
CA LYS A 1049 -12.38 75.85 -21.22
C LYS A 1049 -13.16 77.01 -20.61
N THR A 1050 -14.48 76.91 -20.68
CA THR A 1050 -15.42 77.84 -20.03
C THR A 1050 -16.27 77.12 -19.01
N GLY A 1051 -16.62 77.80 -17.93
CA GLY A 1051 -17.50 77.26 -16.91
C GLY A 1051 -17.86 78.32 -15.88
N TRP A 1052 -18.22 77.88 -14.68
CA TRP A 1052 -18.57 78.77 -13.59
C TRP A 1052 -17.86 78.37 -12.30
N VAL A 1053 -17.65 79.36 -11.44
CA VAL A 1053 -17.12 79.20 -10.08
C VAL A 1053 -17.97 80.06 -9.14
N TYR A 1054 -18.42 79.48 -8.04
CA TYR A 1054 -19.18 80.19 -7.02
C TYR A 1054 -18.24 80.76 -5.97
N LEU A 1055 -18.23 82.09 -5.85
CA LEU A 1055 -17.51 82.76 -4.77
C LEU A 1055 -18.43 82.88 -3.55
N MET A 1056 -18.00 82.34 -2.42
CA MET A 1056 -18.63 82.48 -1.12
C MET A 1056 -17.75 83.33 -0.22
N ARG A 1057 -18.28 84.45 0.26
CA ARG A 1057 -17.69 85.23 1.34
C ARG A 1057 -18.49 85.01 2.61
N LYS A 1058 -17.76 84.94 3.71
CA LYS A 1058 -18.33 85.10 5.04
C LYS A 1058 -18.76 86.57 5.17
N ASP A 1059 -20.05 86.80 5.38
CA ASP A 1059 -20.58 88.13 5.68
C ASP A 1059 -20.01 88.70 6.99
#